data_AF-A0A2D9Q2Y6-F1
#
_entry.id   AF-A0A2D9Q2Y6-F1
#
_cell.length_a   1.000
_cell.length_b   1.000
_cell.length_c   1.000
_cell.angle_alpha   90.00
_cell.angle_beta   90.00
_cell.angle_gamma   90.00
#
_symmetry.space_group_name_H-M   'P 1'
#
loop_
_entity.id
_entity.type
_entity.pdbx_description
1 polymer ?
#
loop_
_entity_poly.entity_id
_entity_poly.type
_entity_poly.pdbx_seq_one_letter_code
_entity_poly.pdbx_strand_id
1 'polypeptide(L)'
;MGLIDNFGRVASMYMEEKENLQKAEEKRKRTRTGHGFWPHEVLRDSIIFASMLSILLFYAWLIPPPLHGAADPYAQAGFVFPDWYVLFSYGYLRWGEYLPQFVVPTGFVGDIVGQPMFPWNAAWWGAALTGIPVGILALPPFLGGREKRPVEDPWFAAAGAVYLAHIWFISVFSINIFLELYGKNRSDFCKLDSHGDLLCGTREPWIAEVFNSIPWVMTGVLMWICVYFIGRGLLIKAWGTGFTVAKSRQLLVGALILSSAATVATFDTYDKGFWDARGLLTIKDYGELEAMRTQPSDVHVHDVNEFTDDRGWSESGVVPTSAWLNWNIYQPARYIITDFNDANGHQDPVSGKNAAAGGTTFNGGEGFTTSGSFMITEDTTHFPEGHPEEVTADGITTDVACEFRSSERKINDVSTQTMVATTLTVTDASGKDVVSFANCEGATVELAVGTYDYTYEVVVSGALALNDSITTETAFTIASYQPLLIWDENAPAGLAGHTVNLSNSEEMALGGSAYSYIENPTYHQNPKSLDAKLTYAMFIPCVTFGALVFVLLRYMARGYEFEMNKCYGCDLCDDACPVRLFNGGDKLNIIYNSWNNEDDGVPLYSCLTCTACTNACPQLVNYDSYVDIRRSLIVGGPQAEIPHTVLQAVLNAEAEEAADADFIATEDYPITSNVGYYPGCVDYLDQEMVFSHVNEGTMNLGDTTTAAFTLFEEMGTDVAYLGRDFLKCCGHDQKWQGLDEGFEKLKAYNQRKINESGIDTLVSSCAECFRTFARDYELEDVKVMHTTEFLIEQGFDMNLKSDDTTVTYHDPC
;
A
#
# COMPACT_ATOMS: atom_id res chain seq x y z
N MET A 1 -29.42 -10.61 -29.37
CA MET A 1 -28.46 -10.79 -28.25
C MET A 1 -27.31 -9.83 -28.53
N GLY A 2 -26.90 -9.02 -27.54
CA GLY A 2 -26.09 -7.82 -27.78
C GLY A 2 -24.58 -8.08 -27.73
N LEU A 3 -23.79 -7.18 -28.34
CA LEU A 3 -22.32 -7.16 -28.42
C LEU A 3 -21.57 -7.54 -27.12
N ILE A 4 -22.18 -7.38 -25.94
CA ILE A 4 -21.59 -7.70 -24.63
C ILE A 4 -21.65 -9.20 -24.32
N ASP A 5 -22.64 -9.95 -24.83
CA ASP A 5 -22.71 -11.41 -24.66
C ASP A 5 -21.65 -12.12 -25.52
N ASN A 6 -21.27 -11.56 -26.67
CA ASN A 6 -20.23 -12.12 -27.55
C ASN A 6 -18.81 -11.98 -26.95
N PHE A 7 -18.49 -10.85 -26.30
CA PHE A 7 -17.24 -10.73 -25.54
C PHE A 7 -17.24 -11.62 -24.27
N GLY A 8 -18.41 -11.86 -23.68
CA GLY A 8 -18.58 -12.79 -22.56
C GLY A 8 -18.31 -14.24 -22.95
N ARG A 9 -18.73 -14.66 -24.15
CA ARG A 9 -18.59 -16.04 -24.65
C ARG A 9 -17.14 -16.41 -25.00
N VAL A 10 -16.38 -15.47 -25.58
CA VAL A 10 -14.94 -15.64 -25.82
C VAL A 10 -14.17 -15.66 -24.50
N ALA A 11 -14.51 -14.78 -23.56
CA ALA A 11 -13.91 -14.78 -22.23
C ALA A 11 -14.29 -16.03 -21.42
N SER A 12 -15.50 -16.57 -21.56
CA SER A 12 -15.94 -17.78 -20.85
C SER A 12 -15.31 -19.03 -21.45
N MET A 13 -15.30 -19.18 -22.78
CA MET A 13 -14.56 -20.25 -23.45
C MET A 13 -13.08 -20.19 -23.10
N TYR A 14 -12.48 -19.00 -23.06
CA TYR A 14 -11.09 -18.83 -22.66
C TYR A 14 -10.84 -19.24 -21.20
N MET A 15 -11.73 -18.87 -20.28
CA MET A 15 -11.59 -19.23 -18.87
C MET A 15 -11.82 -20.73 -18.64
N GLU A 16 -12.70 -21.35 -19.42
CA GLU A 16 -12.99 -22.78 -19.42
C GLU A 16 -11.85 -23.59 -20.05
N GLU A 17 -11.30 -23.14 -21.19
CA GLU A 17 -10.11 -23.71 -21.84
C GLU A 17 -8.88 -23.60 -20.93
N LYS A 18 -8.70 -22.44 -20.27
CA LYS A 18 -7.65 -22.22 -19.26
C LYS A 18 -7.84 -23.15 -18.07
N GLU A 19 -9.06 -23.32 -17.58
CA GLU A 19 -9.37 -24.23 -16.47
C GLU A 19 -9.10 -25.69 -16.88
N ASN A 20 -9.43 -26.07 -18.11
CA ASN A 20 -9.13 -27.38 -18.69
C ASN A 20 -7.62 -27.60 -18.83
N LEU A 21 -6.87 -26.60 -19.31
CA LEU A 21 -5.40 -26.63 -19.40
C LEU A 21 -4.71 -26.63 -18.02
N GLN A 22 -5.34 -26.04 -17.00
CA GLN A 22 -4.85 -26.07 -15.61
C GLN A 22 -5.17 -27.37 -14.88
N LYS A 23 -6.27 -28.04 -15.26
CA LYS A 23 -6.69 -29.37 -14.75
C LYS A 23 -6.02 -30.55 -15.45
N ALA A 24 -5.42 -30.33 -16.62
CA ALA A 24 -4.73 -31.38 -17.35
C ALA A 24 -3.60 -32.02 -16.51
N GLU A 25 -3.73 -33.32 -16.21
CA GLU A 25 -2.78 -34.08 -15.37
C GLU A 25 -1.39 -34.23 -16.02
N GLU A 26 -1.31 -34.24 -17.35
CA GLU A 26 -0.05 -34.32 -18.08
C GLU A 26 0.59 -32.95 -18.30
N LYS A 27 1.69 -32.71 -17.58
CA LYS A 27 2.52 -31.51 -17.75
C LYS A 27 3.09 -31.48 -19.17
N ARG A 28 2.61 -30.58 -20.03
CA ARG A 28 3.14 -30.35 -21.38
C ARG A 28 4.65 -30.06 -21.29
N LYS A 29 5.49 -31.07 -21.53
CA LYS A 29 6.96 -30.94 -21.53
C LYS A 29 7.37 -30.35 -22.87
N ARG A 30 7.62 -29.04 -22.90
CA ARG A 30 8.21 -28.40 -24.06
C ARG A 30 9.72 -28.60 -24.07
N THR A 31 10.27 -28.90 -25.24
CA THR A 31 11.70 -28.71 -25.52
C THR A 31 12.02 -27.22 -25.38
N ARG A 32 12.95 -26.86 -24.48
CA ARG A 32 13.36 -25.45 -24.31
C ARG A 32 13.91 -24.94 -25.65
N THR A 33 13.17 -24.05 -26.30
CA THR A 33 13.66 -23.26 -27.43
C THR A 33 14.30 -22.00 -26.87
N GLY A 34 15.56 -21.77 -27.20
CA GLY A 34 16.36 -20.62 -26.78
C GLY A 34 17.65 -20.58 -27.59
N HIS A 35 18.37 -19.45 -27.54
CA HIS A 35 19.67 -19.38 -28.19
C HIS A 35 20.65 -20.37 -27.56
N GLY A 36 21.57 -20.88 -28.37
CA GLY A 36 22.67 -21.69 -27.84
C GLY A 36 23.43 -20.91 -26.78
N PHE A 37 23.74 -21.56 -25.65
CA PHE A 37 24.53 -20.98 -24.55
C PHE A 37 25.77 -20.23 -25.09
N TRP A 38 26.46 -20.84 -26.05
CA TRP A 38 27.51 -20.19 -26.81
C TRP A 38 27.07 -19.91 -28.26
N PRO A 39 27.41 -18.74 -28.84
CA PRO A 39 28.07 -17.60 -28.20
C PRO A 39 27.11 -16.59 -27.55
N HIS A 40 25.80 -16.69 -27.84
CA HIS A 40 24.83 -15.62 -27.60
C HIS A 40 24.66 -15.28 -26.11
N GLU A 41 24.36 -16.28 -25.27
CA GLU A 41 24.11 -16.06 -23.84
C GLU A 41 25.40 -15.63 -23.12
N VAL A 42 26.54 -16.27 -23.43
CA VAL A 42 27.84 -15.90 -22.84
C VAL A 42 28.23 -14.46 -23.16
N LEU A 43 28.05 -14.01 -24.41
CA LEU A 43 28.39 -12.64 -24.80
C LEU A 43 27.49 -11.62 -24.07
N ARG A 44 26.18 -11.84 -24.06
CA ARG A 44 25.21 -10.98 -23.36
C ARG A 44 25.56 -10.86 -21.88
N ASP A 45 25.73 -11.98 -21.20
CA ASP A 45 25.97 -12.02 -19.76
C ASP A 45 27.34 -11.41 -19.39
N SER A 46 28.35 -11.54 -20.26
CA SER A 46 29.65 -10.89 -20.08
C SER A 46 29.57 -9.36 -20.14
N ILE A 47 28.75 -8.83 -21.07
CA ILE A 47 28.53 -7.38 -21.19
C ILE A 47 27.78 -6.85 -19.96
N ILE A 48 26.74 -7.56 -19.51
CA ILE A 48 25.99 -7.21 -18.29
C ILE A 48 26.90 -7.26 -17.06
N PHE A 49 27.74 -8.28 -16.93
CA PHE A 49 28.69 -8.38 -15.82
C PHE A 49 29.69 -7.22 -15.81
N ALA A 50 30.25 -6.87 -16.98
CA ALA A 50 31.17 -5.75 -17.10
C ALA A 50 30.51 -4.41 -16.72
N SER A 51 29.25 -4.20 -17.10
CA SER A 51 28.52 -2.98 -16.74
C SER A 51 28.23 -2.90 -15.23
N MET A 52 27.80 -4.00 -14.61
CA MET A 52 27.62 -4.07 -13.15
C MET A 52 28.92 -3.79 -12.40
N LEU A 53 30.03 -4.37 -12.85
CA LEU A 53 31.36 -4.15 -12.26
C LEU A 53 31.78 -2.68 -12.36
N SER A 54 31.55 -2.04 -13.52
CA SER A 54 31.83 -0.63 -13.72
C SER A 54 31.07 0.26 -12.73
N ILE A 55 29.77 0.00 -12.53
CA ILE A 55 28.93 0.73 -11.58
C ILE A 55 29.43 0.55 -10.14
N LEU A 56 29.77 -0.68 -9.74
CA LEU A 56 30.29 -0.96 -8.39
C LEU A 56 31.62 -0.27 -8.13
N LEU A 57 32.55 -0.31 -9.10
CA LEU A 57 33.83 0.38 -8.99
C LEU A 57 33.66 1.90 -8.94
N PHE A 58 32.71 2.44 -9.68
CA PHE A 58 32.37 3.87 -9.64
C PHE A 58 31.84 4.29 -8.27
N TYR A 59 30.92 3.52 -7.67
CA TYR A 59 30.42 3.79 -6.31
C TYR A 59 31.50 3.65 -5.25
N ALA A 60 32.35 2.62 -5.34
CA ALA A 60 33.46 2.42 -4.41
C ALA A 60 34.49 3.57 -4.48
N TRP A 61 34.64 4.19 -5.65
CA TRP A 61 35.47 5.39 -5.84
C TRP A 61 34.79 6.67 -5.31
N LEU A 62 33.48 6.83 -5.54
CA LEU A 62 32.74 8.04 -5.15
C LEU A 62 32.55 8.16 -3.63
N ILE A 63 32.25 7.03 -2.96
CA ILE A 63 31.97 6.97 -1.52
C ILE A 63 32.78 5.81 -0.93
N PRO A 64 34.10 5.96 -0.76
CA PRO A 64 34.92 4.92 -0.17
C PRO A 64 34.46 4.65 1.27
N PRO A 65 34.39 3.38 1.71
CA PRO A 65 33.97 3.06 3.07
C PRO A 65 34.93 3.73 4.07
N PRO A 66 34.40 4.40 5.11
CA PRO A 66 35.22 5.02 6.13
C PRO A 66 36.02 3.94 6.87
N LEU A 67 37.34 4.14 6.98
CA LEU A 67 38.18 3.31 7.83
C LEU A 67 37.95 3.72 9.28
N HIS A 68 37.08 3.00 9.98
CA HIS A 68 36.85 3.18 11.41
C HIS A 68 38.09 2.80 12.22
N GLY A 69 38.26 3.42 13.39
CA GLY A 69 39.25 3.01 14.37
C GLY A 69 38.97 1.59 14.90
N ALA A 70 39.92 1.03 15.64
CA ALA A 70 39.71 -0.25 16.32
C ALA A 70 38.53 -0.16 17.29
N ALA A 71 37.79 -1.27 17.44
CA ALA A 71 36.67 -1.35 18.38
C ALA A 71 37.16 -1.12 19.81
N ASP A 72 36.52 -0.19 20.52
CA ASP A 72 36.80 0.13 21.92
C ASP A 72 35.59 -0.25 22.79
N PRO A 73 35.69 -1.22 23.71
CA PRO A 73 34.58 -1.62 24.57
C PRO A 73 34.22 -0.55 25.62
N TYR A 74 35.04 0.48 25.81
CA TYR A 74 34.82 1.57 26.76
C TYR A 74 34.34 2.87 26.08
N ALA A 75 34.44 2.97 24.75
CA ALA A 75 33.95 4.10 23.98
C ALA A 75 32.79 3.67 23.08
N GLN A 76 31.57 4.00 23.50
CA GLN A 76 30.40 3.77 22.67
C GLN A 76 30.36 4.84 21.58
N ALA A 77 30.49 4.43 20.31
CA ALA A 77 30.22 5.33 19.19
C ALA A 77 28.77 5.82 19.31
N GLY A 78 28.54 7.14 19.15
CA GLY A 78 27.24 7.76 19.46
C GLY A 78 26.04 7.14 18.73
N PHE A 79 26.26 6.57 17.54
CA PHE A 79 25.24 5.91 16.74
C PHE A 79 25.78 4.62 16.12
N VAL A 80 25.35 3.47 16.62
CA VAL A 80 25.71 2.15 16.09
C VAL A 80 24.48 1.53 15.43
N PHE A 81 24.50 1.45 14.10
CA PHE A 81 23.45 0.81 13.31
C PHE A 81 24.08 -0.26 12.41
N PRO A 82 23.39 -1.38 12.17
CA PRO A 82 23.86 -2.36 11.19
C PRO A 82 23.63 -1.85 9.76
N ASP A 83 24.20 -2.55 8.79
CA ASP A 83 24.00 -2.24 7.38
C ASP A 83 22.53 -2.30 6.96
N TRP A 84 22.19 -1.57 5.89
CA TRP A 84 20.82 -1.39 5.39
C TRP A 84 20.05 -2.70 5.19
N TYR A 85 20.70 -3.78 4.77
CA TYR A 85 20.07 -5.09 4.52
C TYR A 85 19.74 -5.87 5.81
N VAL A 86 20.21 -5.42 6.98
CA VAL A 86 19.93 -6.01 8.30
C VAL A 86 19.01 -5.11 9.15
N LEU A 87 18.75 -3.88 8.71
CA LEU A 87 17.90 -2.92 9.44
C LEU A 87 16.52 -3.48 9.77
N PHE A 88 15.94 -4.32 8.92
CA PHE A 88 14.63 -4.93 9.20
C PHE A 88 14.66 -5.80 10.47
N SER A 89 15.74 -6.57 10.68
CA SER A 89 15.91 -7.43 11.85
C SER A 89 16.19 -6.61 13.10
N TYR A 90 17.03 -5.57 12.98
CA TYR A 90 17.25 -4.61 14.07
C TYR A 90 15.96 -3.87 14.45
N GLY A 91 15.13 -3.52 13.45
CA GLY A 91 13.80 -2.95 13.65
C GLY A 91 12.89 -3.85 14.48
N TYR A 92 12.87 -5.17 14.24
CA TYR A 92 12.11 -6.10 15.09
C TYR A 92 12.64 -6.21 16.50
N LEU A 93 13.97 -6.14 16.71
CA LEU A 93 14.56 -6.13 18.05
C LEU A 93 14.11 -4.91 18.83
N ARG A 94 14.16 -3.74 18.20
CA ARG A 94 13.70 -2.49 18.78
C ARG A 94 12.19 -2.48 19.03
N TRP A 95 11.41 -2.98 18.07
CA TRP A 95 9.97 -3.12 18.25
C TRP A 95 9.63 -4.07 19.42
N GLY A 96 10.46 -5.09 19.65
CA GLY A 96 10.37 -6.01 20.78
C GLY A 96 10.54 -5.35 22.15
N GLU A 97 11.15 -4.17 22.26
CA GLU A 97 11.25 -3.41 23.52
C GLU A 97 9.88 -2.94 24.03
N TYR A 98 8.93 -2.74 23.10
CA TYR A 98 7.58 -2.26 23.39
C TYR A 98 6.57 -3.39 23.57
N LEU A 99 6.98 -4.64 23.35
CA LEU A 99 6.14 -5.81 23.61
C LEU A 99 6.20 -6.21 25.09
N PRO A 100 5.16 -6.88 25.62
CA PRO A 100 5.14 -7.32 27.01
C PRO A 100 6.37 -8.19 27.34
N GLN A 101 7.04 -7.86 28.44
CA GLN A 101 8.19 -8.60 28.96
C GLN A 101 7.75 -9.38 30.20
N PHE A 102 7.97 -10.68 30.20
CA PHE A 102 7.57 -11.56 31.30
C PHE A 102 8.57 -12.71 31.46
N VAL A 103 8.55 -13.35 32.62
CA VAL A 103 9.40 -14.50 32.91
C VAL A 103 8.55 -15.75 32.78
N VAL A 104 8.94 -16.67 31.89
CA VAL A 104 8.24 -17.93 31.66
C VAL A 104 8.89 -19.03 32.48
N PRO A 105 8.15 -19.73 33.37
CA PRO A 105 8.65 -20.92 34.03
C PRO A 105 8.76 -22.06 33.00
N THR A 106 9.95 -22.63 32.86
CA THR A 106 10.28 -23.65 31.84
C THR A 106 9.96 -25.09 32.29
N GLY A 107 9.50 -25.26 33.53
CA GLY A 107 9.06 -26.53 34.09
C GLY A 107 10.10 -27.65 33.95
N PHE A 108 9.65 -28.85 33.63
CA PHE A 108 10.49 -30.05 33.52
C PHE A 108 11.68 -29.89 32.56
N VAL A 109 11.53 -29.13 31.48
CA VAL A 109 12.62 -28.89 30.52
C VAL A 109 13.69 -28.00 31.15
N GLY A 110 13.27 -26.96 31.89
CA GLY A 110 14.18 -26.06 32.61
C GLY A 110 15.02 -26.75 33.68
N ASP A 111 14.43 -27.73 34.37
CA ASP A 111 15.11 -28.53 35.39
C ASP A 111 16.23 -29.41 34.79
N ILE A 112 16.08 -29.84 33.53
CA ILE A 112 17.10 -30.64 32.82
C ILE A 112 18.27 -29.78 32.35
N VAL A 113 18.02 -28.55 31.88
CA VAL A 113 19.07 -27.64 31.36
C VAL A 113 19.61 -26.64 32.39
N GLY A 114 19.16 -26.70 33.64
CA GLY A 114 19.61 -25.80 34.70
C GLY A 114 19.14 -24.35 34.55
N GLN A 115 18.07 -24.12 33.78
CA GLN A 115 17.43 -22.82 33.61
C GLN A 115 15.93 -22.92 33.94
N PRO A 116 15.56 -22.78 35.23
CA PRO A 116 14.17 -22.93 35.69
C PRO A 116 13.23 -21.80 35.24
N MET A 117 13.82 -20.70 34.75
CA MET A 117 13.10 -19.53 34.24
C MET A 117 13.73 -19.05 32.93
N PHE A 118 12.87 -18.74 31.96
CA PHE A 118 13.26 -18.15 30.68
C PHE A 118 12.79 -16.69 30.63
N PRO A 119 13.71 -15.71 30.52
CA PRO A 119 13.33 -14.31 30.39
C PRO A 119 12.81 -14.04 28.98
N TRP A 120 11.51 -13.79 28.84
CA TRP A 120 10.90 -13.37 27.59
C TRP A 120 11.08 -11.86 27.44
N ASN A 121 12.28 -11.46 27.04
CA ASN A 121 12.70 -10.07 26.91
C ASN A 121 12.66 -9.59 25.44
N ALA A 122 12.99 -8.32 25.23
CA ALA A 122 13.04 -7.69 23.91
C ALA A 122 13.95 -8.44 22.92
N ALA A 123 15.08 -8.97 23.38
CA ALA A 123 16.02 -9.72 22.54
C ALA A 123 15.38 -11.01 21.99
N TRP A 124 14.63 -11.73 22.81
CA TRP A 124 13.90 -12.89 22.34
C TRP A 124 12.79 -12.51 21.36
N TRP A 125 12.02 -11.45 21.66
CA TRP A 125 11.00 -10.94 20.74
C TRP A 125 11.59 -10.60 19.36
N GLY A 126 12.71 -9.87 19.34
CA GLY A 126 13.42 -9.53 18.12
C GLY A 126 13.85 -10.75 17.31
N ALA A 127 14.43 -11.75 17.96
CA ALA A 127 14.85 -12.99 17.33
C ALA A 127 13.66 -13.80 16.77
N ALA A 128 12.60 -13.97 17.57
CA ALA A 128 11.42 -14.71 17.17
C ALA A 128 10.67 -14.03 16.02
N LEU A 129 10.48 -12.71 16.09
CA LEU A 129 9.78 -11.93 15.07
C LEU A 129 10.57 -11.85 13.77
N THR A 130 11.90 -11.75 13.81
CA THR A 130 12.75 -11.80 12.61
C THR A 130 12.58 -13.12 11.85
N GLY A 131 12.30 -14.23 12.54
CA GLY A 131 12.07 -15.53 11.93
C GLY A 131 10.80 -15.60 11.07
N ILE A 132 9.78 -14.78 11.36
CA ILE A 132 8.50 -14.79 10.64
C ILE A 132 8.67 -14.41 9.16
N PRO A 133 9.22 -13.23 8.80
CA PRO A 133 9.36 -12.85 7.40
C PRO A 133 10.30 -13.79 6.63
N VAL A 134 11.39 -14.25 7.27
CA VAL A 134 12.30 -15.23 6.68
C VAL A 134 11.59 -16.57 6.42
N GLY A 135 10.76 -17.01 7.36
CA GLY A 135 9.92 -18.19 7.21
C GLY A 135 8.93 -18.05 6.06
N ILE A 136 8.22 -16.92 5.97
CA ILE A 136 7.30 -16.61 4.87
C ILE A 136 8.02 -16.67 3.52
N LEU A 137 9.24 -16.14 3.42
CA LEU A 137 10.04 -16.16 2.20
C LEU A 137 10.54 -17.56 1.81
N ALA A 138 10.69 -18.47 2.79
CA ALA A 138 11.07 -19.87 2.56
C ALA A 138 9.89 -20.77 2.17
N LEU A 139 8.63 -20.34 2.38
CA LEU A 139 7.43 -21.13 2.08
C LEU A 139 7.10 -21.35 0.59
N PRO A 140 7.34 -20.42 -0.37
CA PRO A 140 6.84 -20.54 -1.74
C PRO A 140 7.15 -21.87 -2.44
N PRO A 141 8.36 -22.47 -2.31
CA PRO A 141 8.64 -23.78 -2.89
C PRO A 141 7.76 -24.94 -2.37
N PHE A 142 7.17 -24.80 -1.18
CA PHE A 142 6.36 -25.83 -0.51
C PHE A 142 4.85 -25.65 -0.71
N LEU A 143 4.40 -24.50 -1.20
CA LEU A 143 2.97 -24.19 -1.38
C LEU A 143 2.34 -24.89 -2.59
N GLY A 144 3.15 -25.57 -3.43
CA GLY A 144 2.69 -26.25 -4.63
C GLY A 144 2.14 -25.29 -5.70
N GLY A 145 1.83 -25.82 -6.89
CA GLY A 145 1.33 -25.03 -8.02
C GLY A 145 2.37 -24.74 -9.09
N ARG A 146 1.90 -24.21 -10.22
CA ARG A 146 2.75 -23.79 -11.35
C ARG A 146 3.26 -22.38 -11.11
N GLU A 147 4.47 -22.08 -11.58
CA GLU A 147 4.99 -20.73 -11.62
C GLU A 147 4.06 -19.86 -12.47
N LYS A 148 3.60 -18.74 -11.89
CA LYS A 148 2.68 -17.79 -12.52
C LYS A 148 3.30 -16.41 -12.54
N ARG A 149 2.96 -15.61 -13.55
CA ARG A 149 3.31 -14.19 -13.55
C ARG A 149 2.49 -13.43 -12.50
N PRO A 150 2.98 -12.31 -11.97
CA PRO A 150 2.21 -11.45 -11.08
C PRO A 150 0.83 -11.07 -11.62
N VAL A 151 0.70 -10.81 -12.93
CA VAL A 151 -0.58 -10.47 -13.59
C VAL A 151 -1.55 -11.67 -13.62
N GLU A 152 -1.04 -12.91 -13.64
CA GLU A 152 -1.87 -14.12 -13.63
C GLU A 152 -2.40 -14.47 -12.23
N ASP A 153 -1.67 -14.07 -11.18
CA ASP A 153 -2.06 -14.24 -9.78
C ASP A 153 -1.89 -12.93 -8.99
N PRO A 154 -2.80 -11.95 -9.18
CA PRO A 154 -2.72 -10.65 -8.53
C PRO A 154 -2.74 -10.71 -7.00
N TRP A 155 -3.34 -11.76 -6.43
CA TRP A 155 -3.40 -11.96 -4.98
C TRP A 155 -2.03 -12.33 -4.41
N PHE A 156 -1.35 -13.29 -5.02
CA PHE A 156 0.00 -13.67 -4.59
C PHE A 156 1.00 -12.52 -4.77
N ALA A 157 0.89 -11.78 -5.88
CA ALA A 157 1.69 -10.58 -6.12
C ALA A 157 1.44 -9.47 -5.09
N ALA A 158 0.17 -9.21 -4.75
CA ALA A 158 -0.20 -8.24 -3.72
C ALA A 158 0.36 -8.65 -2.35
N ALA A 159 0.30 -9.93 -1.97
CA ALA A 159 0.89 -10.42 -0.73
C ALA A 159 2.42 -10.20 -0.68
N GLY A 160 3.12 -10.45 -1.79
CA GLY A 160 4.54 -10.14 -1.93
C GLY A 160 4.83 -8.64 -1.79
N ALA A 161 3.97 -7.78 -2.34
CA ALA A 161 4.09 -6.32 -2.20
C ALA A 161 3.87 -5.86 -0.75
N VAL A 162 2.88 -6.40 -0.05
CA VAL A 162 2.66 -6.13 1.40
C VAL A 162 3.90 -6.54 2.19
N TYR A 163 4.46 -7.72 1.91
CA TYR A 163 5.68 -8.20 2.56
C TYR A 163 6.86 -7.24 2.36
N LEU A 164 7.14 -6.83 1.12
CA LEU A 164 8.23 -5.90 0.82
C LEU A 164 8.02 -4.54 1.48
N ALA A 165 6.79 -4.02 1.45
CA ALA A 165 6.45 -2.78 2.14
C ALA A 165 6.69 -2.91 3.65
N HIS A 166 6.29 -4.02 4.26
CA HIS A 166 6.50 -4.26 5.69
C HIS A 166 8.00 -4.28 6.05
N ILE A 167 8.83 -5.00 5.27
CA ILE A 167 10.29 -5.03 5.45
C ILE A 167 10.89 -3.62 5.32
N TRP A 168 10.38 -2.80 4.41
CA TRP A 168 10.80 -1.41 4.28
C TRP A 168 10.41 -0.57 5.50
N PHE A 169 9.14 -0.58 5.92
CA PHE A 169 8.67 0.22 7.05
C PHE A 169 9.31 -0.18 8.39
N ILE A 170 9.54 -1.48 8.65
CA ILE A 170 10.26 -1.91 9.86
C ILE A 170 11.76 -1.52 9.83
N SER A 171 12.36 -1.45 8.63
CA SER A 171 13.72 -0.90 8.47
C SER A 171 13.75 0.60 8.76
N VAL A 172 12.74 1.35 8.30
CA VAL A 172 12.57 2.78 8.60
C VAL A 172 12.30 3.01 10.10
N PHE A 173 11.51 2.15 10.74
CA PHE A 173 11.29 2.17 12.19
C PHE A 173 12.61 2.07 12.97
N SER A 174 13.54 1.23 12.50
CA SER A 174 14.84 1.01 13.16
C SER A 174 15.71 2.28 13.24
N ILE A 175 15.52 3.24 12.32
CA ILE A 175 16.25 4.51 12.22
C ILE A 175 15.44 5.72 12.72
N ASN A 176 14.46 5.53 13.61
CA ASN A 176 13.59 6.62 14.08
C ASN A 176 14.36 7.86 14.60
N ILE A 177 15.55 7.71 15.20
CA ILE A 177 16.34 8.82 15.75
C ILE A 177 16.82 9.71 14.60
N PHE A 178 17.23 9.13 13.47
CA PHE A 178 17.56 9.91 12.29
C PHE A 178 16.33 10.59 11.70
N LEU A 179 15.16 9.95 11.76
CA LEU A 179 13.90 10.59 11.33
C LEU A 179 13.51 11.74 12.26
N GLU A 180 13.76 11.61 13.56
CA GLU A 180 13.52 12.67 14.54
C GLU A 180 14.50 13.83 14.34
N LEU A 181 15.79 13.56 14.17
CA LEU A 181 16.79 14.57 13.85
C LEU A 181 16.50 15.23 12.49
N TYR A 182 16.10 14.43 11.50
CA TYR A 182 15.65 14.94 10.22
C TYR A 182 14.42 15.81 10.39
N GLY A 183 13.42 15.40 11.19
CA GLY A 183 12.21 16.16 11.48
C GLY A 183 12.46 17.45 12.26
N LYS A 184 13.45 17.47 13.15
CA LYS A 184 13.88 18.62 13.94
C LYS A 184 14.85 19.55 13.20
N ASN A 185 15.43 19.12 12.08
CA ASN A 185 16.21 19.99 11.21
C ASN A 185 15.27 20.83 10.32
N ARG A 186 14.45 21.70 10.92
CA ARG A 186 13.60 22.67 10.23
C ARG A 186 14.02 24.09 10.60
N SER A 187 13.88 25.04 9.69
CA SER A 187 14.22 26.45 9.91
C SER A 187 13.38 27.15 11.00
N ASP A 188 12.23 26.58 11.32
CA ASP A 188 11.32 27.01 12.38
C ASP A 188 11.53 26.27 13.71
N PHE A 189 12.54 25.41 13.84
CA PHE A 189 12.87 24.65 15.05
C PHE A 189 14.28 24.97 15.55
N CYS A 190 14.41 25.23 16.86
CA CYS A 190 15.71 25.42 17.51
C CYS A 190 15.82 24.59 18.80
N LYS A 191 17.05 24.26 19.19
CA LYS A 191 17.37 23.57 20.45
C LYS A 191 18.69 24.07 21.01
N LEU A 192 18.94 23.83 22.29
CA LEU A 192 20.26 24.04 22.88
C LEU A 192 21.15 22.82 22.66
N ASP A 193 22.43 23.08 22.45
CA ASP A 193 23.47 22.06 22.48
C ASP A 193 23.97 21.82 23.93
N SER A 194 24.99 20.97 24.10
CA SER A 194 25.57 20.71 25.43
C SER A 194 26.34 21.89 26.04
N HIS A 195 26.68 22.91 25.25
CA HIS A 195 27.38 24.11 25.68
C HIS A 195 26.43 25.30 25.93
N GLY A 196 25.14 25.14 25.62
CA GLY A 196 24.13 26.19 25.77
C GLY A 196 24.01 27.12 24.56
N ASP A 197 24.57 26.73 23.42
CA ASP A 197 24.43 27.46 22.16
C ASP A 197 23.10 27.10 21.48
N LEU A 198 22.45 28.10 20.88
CA LEU A 198 21.19 27.90 20.15
C LEU A 198 21.46 27.37 18.74
N LEU A 199 21.07 26.12 18.50
CA LEU A 199 21.15 25.46 17.19
C LEU A 199 19.76 25.38 16.55
N CYS A 200 19.58 26.08 15.43
CA CYS A 200 18.38 26.03 14.63
C CYS A 200 18.58 25.20 13.36
N GLY A 201 17.51 24.58 12.86
CA GLY A 201 17.57 23.84 11.61
C GLY A 201 17.71 24.76 10.40
N THR A 202 18.08 24.20 9.25
CA THR A 202 18.34 24.98 8.01
C THR A 202 17.43 24.61 6.85
N ARG A 203 16.58 23.59 7.03
CA ARG A 203 15.72 23.08 5.97
C ARG A 203 14.32 23.69 6.06
N GLU A 204 13.72 23.92 4.90
CA GLU A 204 12.33 24.34 4.80
C GLU A 204 11.37 23.36 5.51
N PRO A 205 10.39 23.87 6.29
CA PRO A 205 9.49 23.06 7.11
C PRO A 205 8.63 22.07 6.30
N TRP A 206 8.16 22.50 5.13
CA TRP A 206 7.22 21.74 4.30
C TRP A 206 7.74 20.35 3.89
N ILE A 207 9.06 20.18 3.78
CA ILE A 207 9.67 18.88 3.41
C ILE A 207 9.39 17.83 4.49
N ALA A 208 9.50 18.21 5.77
CA ALA A 208 9.23 17.31 6.88
C ALA A 208 7.74 16.96 6.94
N GLU A 209 6.88 17.95 6.70
CA GLU A 209 5.42 17.80 6.74
C GLU A 209 4.92 16.88 5.62
N VAL A 210 5.44 17.05 4.41
CA VAL A 210 5.13 16.14 3.29
C VAL A 210 5.53 14.72 3.64
N PHE A 211 6.75 14.49 4.15
CA PHE A 211 7.20 13.15 4.51
C PHE A 211 6.35 12.52 5.61
N ASN A 212 6.01 13.30 6.66
CA ASN A 212 5.16 12.87 7.77
C ASN A 212 3.72 12.54 7.33
N SER A 213 3.19 13.21 6.30
CA SER A 213 1.83 12.99 5.80
C SER A 213 1.68 11.75 4.90
N ILE A 214 2.76 11.25 4.27
CA ILE A 214 2.70 10.13 3.31
C ILE A 214 1.96 8.89 3.88
N PRO A 215 2.30 8.37 5.08
CA PRO A 215 1.62 7.19 5.63
C PRO A 215 0.11 7.41 5.81
N TRP A 216 -0.30 8.63 6.19
CA TRP A 216 -1.71 8.96 6.38
C TRP A 216 -2.46 9.13 5.06
N VAL A 217 -1.83 9.71 4.04
CA VAL A 217 -2.37 9.77 2.68
C VAL A 217 -2.60 8.36 2.13
N MET A 218 -1.68 7.42 2.37
CA MET A 218 -1.85 6.02 1.98
C MET A 218 -3.08 5.37 2.62
N THR A 219 -3.47 5.81 3.81
CA THR A 219 -4.71 5.35 4.47
C THR A 219 -5.95 5.89 3.79
N GLY A 220 -5.93 7.16 3.37
CA GLY A 220 -6.98 7.72 2.53
C GLY A 220 -7.15 6.95 1.22
N VAL A 221 -6.04 6.56 0.59
CA VAL A 221 -6.04 5.72 -0.63
C VAL A 221 -6.63 4.33 -0.36
N LEU A 222 -6.27 3.68 0.75
CA LEU A 222 -6.84 2.38 1.11
C LEU A 222 -8.34 2.49 1.39
N MET A 223 -8.76 3.51 2.15
CA MET A 223 -10.16 3.79 2.42
C MET A 223 -10.93 4.00 1.11
N TRP A 224 -10.38 4.78 0.18
CA TRP A 224 -10.96 4.98 -1.15
C TRP A 224 -11.19 3.66 -1.89
N ILE A 225 -10.16 2.80 -1.95
CA ILE A 225 -10.22 1.48 -2.58
C ILE A 225 -11.31 0.62 -1.92
N CYS A 226 -11.31 0.53 -0.59
CA CYS A 226 -12.27 -0.27 0.17
C CYS A 226 -13.71 0.21 -0.04
N VAL A 227 -13.96 1.51 0.11
CA VAL A 227 -15.30 2.10 -0.08
C VAL A 227 -15.79 1.86 -1.50
N TYR A 228 -14.93 2.05 -2.51
CA TYR A 228 -15.28 1.79 -3.90
C TYR A 228 -15.65 0.32 -4.15
N PHE A 229 -14.81 -0.64 -3.74
CA PHE A 229 -15.06 -2.06 -4.02
C PHE A 229 -16.23 -2.65 -3.23
N ILE A 230 -16.37 -2.28 -1.95
CA ILE A 230 -17.51 -2.68 -1.12
C ILE A 230 -18.80 -2.08 -1.69
N GLY A 231 -18.81 -0.77 -1.95
CA GLY A 231 -19.95 -0.07 -2.53
C GLY A 231 -20.34 -0.65 -3.89
N ARG A 232 -19.35 -0.92 -4.76
CA ARG A 232 -19.58 -1.53 -6.07
C ARG A 232 -20.16 -2.93 -5.94
N GLY A 233 -19.63 -3.75 -5.03
CA GLY A 233 -20.15 -5.11 -4.80
C GLY A 233 -21.60 -5.12 -4.34
N LEU A 234 -21.96 -4.22 -3.42
CA LEU A 234 -23.33 -4.06 -2.94
C LEU A 234 -24.27 -3.54 -4.03
N LEU A 235 -23.86 -2.49 -4.77
CA LEU A 235 -24.69 -1.89 -5.81
C LEU A 235 -24.88 -2.80 -7.02
N ILE A 236 -23.88 -3.59 -7.40
CA ILE A 236 -24.03 -4.62 -8.45
C ILE A 236 -25.06 -5.67 -8.01
N LYS A 237 -25.01 -6.14 -6.76
CA LYS A 237 -26.01 -7.09 -6.24
C LYS A 237 -27.41 -6.47 -6.17
N ALA A 238 -27.52 -5.20 -5.80
CA ALA A 238 -28.80 -4.52 -5.64
C ALA A 238 -29.45 -4.12 -6.97
N TRP A 239 -28.67 -3.64 -7.95
CA TRP A 239 -29.18 -3.07 -9.20
C TRP A 239 -28.94 -3.93 -10.44
N GLY A 240 -28.12 -4.98 -10.34
CA GLY A 240 -27.85 -5.91 -11.45
C GLY A 240 -27.42 -5.18 -12.74
N THR A 241 -28.15 -5.45 -13.81
CA THR A 241 -27.95 -4.83 -15.15
C THR A 241 -28.19 -3.32 -15.17
N GLY A 242 -28.89 -2.75 -14.18
CA GLY A 242 -29.11 -1.31 -14.03
C GLY A 242 -27.90 -0.53 -13.50
N PHE A 243 -26.79 -1.22 -13.14
CA PHE A 243 -25.53 -0.60 -12.75
C PHE A 243 -24.64 -0.31 -13.98
N THR A 244 -24.75 0.92 -14.50
CA THR A 244 -24.02 1.35 -15.70
C THR A 244 -22.59 1.83 -15.38
N VAL A 245 -21.74 1.96 -16.40
CA VAL A 245 -20.39 2.52 -16.28
C VAL A 245 -20.41 3.94 -15.70
N ALA A 246 -21.40 4.75 -16.08
CA ALA A 246 -21.57 6.11 -15.55
C ALA A 246 -21.80 6.10 -14.02
N LYS A 247 -22.67 5.21 -13.52
CA LYS A 247 -22.90 5.04 -12.07
C LYS A 247 -21.63 4.54 -11.35
N SER A 248 -20.87 3.65 -11.99
CA SER A 248 -19.58 3.22 -11.43
C SER A 248 -18.55 4.36 -11.34
N ARG A 249 -18.53 5.30 -12.29
CA ARG A 249 -17.65 6.48 -12.25
C ARG A 249 -18.08 7.45 -11.15
N GLN A 250 -19.38 7.67 -11.00
CA GLN A 250 -19.93 8.49 -9.90
C GLN A 250 -19.57 7.90 -8.54
N LEU A 251 -19.68 6.58 -8.37
CA LEU A 251 -19.28 5.91 -7.14
C LEU A 251 -17.78 6.08 -6.85
N LEU A 252 -16.92 5.96 -7.88
CA LEU A 252 -15.47 6.12 -7.74
C LEU A 252 -15.10 7.53 -7.23
N VAL A 253 -15.72 8.56 -7.82
CA VAL A 253 -15.51 9.97 -7.41
C VAL A 253 -16.10 10.23 -6.03
N GLY A 254 -17.31 9.73 -5.76
CA GLY A 254 -17.93 9.86 -4.44
C GLY A 254 -17.10 9.20 -3.33
N ALA A 255 -16.55 8.02 -3.59
CA ALA A 255 -15.64 7.35 -2.67
C ALA A 255 -14.37 8.17 -2.42
N LEU A 256 -13.79 8.80 -3.46
CA LEU A 256 -12.60 9.62 -3.34
C LEU A 256 -12.84 10.87 -2.48
N ILE A 257 -13.97 11.56 -2.71
CA ILE A 257 -14.35 12.74 -1.92
C ILE A 257 -14.52 12.35 -0.45
N LEU A 258 -15.23 11.24 -0.17
CA LEU A 258 -15.47 10.77 1.19
C LEU A 258 -14.16 10.39 1.90
N SER A 259 -13.29 9.63 1.24
CA SER A 259 -12.01 9.23 1.84
C SER A 259 -11.09 10.41 2.07
N SER A 260 -11.02 11.37 1.15
CA SER A 260 -10.20 12.57 1.31
C SER A 260 -10.72 13.45 2.45
N ALA A 261 -12.04 13.66 2.52
CA ALA A 261 -12.66 14.42 3.61
C ALA A 261 -12.39 13.76 4.98
N ALA A 262 -12.54 12.44 5.08
CA ALA A 262 -12.24 11.71 6.30
C ALA A 262 -10.76 11.82 6.70
N THR A 263 -9.84 11.71 5.73
CA THR A 263 -8.39 11.77 5.98
C THR A 263 -7.96 13.16 6.47
N VAL A 264 -8.51 14.23 5.87
CA VAL A 264 -8.24 15.62 6.29
C VAL A 264 -8.83 15.89 7.67
N ALA A 265 -10.07 15.48 7.92
CA ALA A 265 -10.75 15.70 9.20
C ALA A 265 -10.07 14.99 10.39
N THR A 266 -9.27 13.96 10.12
CA THR A 266 -8.59 13.14 11.15
C THR A 266 -7.07 13.31 11.14
N PHE A 267 -6.53 14.24 10.35
CA PHE A 267 -5.09 14.45 10.24
C PHE A 267 -4.47 14.90 11.57
N ASP A 268 -5.13 15.81 12.30
CA ASP A 268 -4.66 16.30 13.60
C ASP A 268 -4.48 15.15 14.62
N THR A 269 -5.41 14.19 14.64
CA THR A 269 -5.30 12.99 15.49
C THR A 269 -4.08 12.15 15.15
N TYR A 270 -3.79 11.96 13.86
CA TYR A 270 -2.59 11.26 13.42
C TYR A 270 -1.33 12.06 13.76
N ASP A 271 -1.34 13.37 13.52
CA ASP A 271 -0.16 14.21 13.68
C ASP A 271 0.27 14.34 15.14
N LYS A 272 -0.71 14.44 16.04
CA LYS A 272 -0.55 14.39 17.49
C LYS A 272 -0.15 13.02 18.05
N GLY A 273 -0.03 11.99 17.20
CA GLY A 273 0.42 10.66 17.60
C GLY A 273 -0.64 9.83 18.33
N PHE A 274 -1.90 9.99 17.92
CA PHE A 274 -3.05 9.22 18.42
C PHE A 274 -3.29 9.37 19.93
N TRP A 275 -3.38 10.61 20.42
CA TRP A 275 -3.52 10.95 21.84
C TRP A 275 -4.58 10.14 22.60
N ASP A 276 -5.75 9.88 22.01
CA ASP A 276 -6.85 9.13 22.64
C ASP A 276 -6.82 7.61 22.38
N ALA A 277 -5.88 7.13 21.56
CA ALA A 277 -5.81 5.72 21.24
C ALA A 277 -5.07 4.97 22.35
N ARG A 278 -5.68 3.88 22.86
CA ARG A 278 -5.00 2.92 23.74
C ARG A 278 -4.51 1.73 22.91
N GLY A 279 -3.22 1.42 22.95
CA GLY A 279 -2.61 0.46 22.05
C GLY A 279 -1.09 0.35 22.20
N LEU A 280 -0.46 -0.41 21.30
CA LEU A 280 0.99 -0.51 21.24
C LEU A 280 1.56 0.85 20.84
N LEU A 281 2.47 1.38 21.65
CA LEU A 281 3.19 2.64 21.38
C LEU A 281 2.32 3.91 21.39
N THR A 282 1.07 3.80 21.83
CA THR A 282 0.22 4.96 22.17
C THR A 282 0.17 5.13 23.70
N ILE A 283 -0.47 6.18 24.19
CA ILE A 283 -0.48 6.54 25.61
C ILE A 283 -1.09 5.40 26.43
N LYS A 284 -0.28 4.82 27.32
CA LYS A 284 -0.69 3.68 28.16
C LYS A 284 -1.41 4.12 29.42
N ASP A 285 -0.92 5.19 30.04
CA ASP A 285 -1.43 5.81 31.26
C ASP A 285 -1.32 7.33 31.13
N TYR A 286 -2.42 8.03 31.37
CA TYR A 286 -2.46 9.48 31.36
C TYR A 286 -1.86 10.07 32.64
N GLY A 287 -1.79 9.31 33.74
CA GLY A 287 -1.22 9.79 34.99
C GLY A 287 0.26 10.18 34.86
N GLU A 288 1.05 9.46 34.06
CA GLU A 288 2.44 9.83 33.76
C GLU A 288 2.54 11.16 32.99
N LEU A 289 1.54 11.48 32.16
CA LEU A 289 1.49 12.72 31.38
C LEU A 289 0.98 13.90 32.21
N GLU A 290 0.02 13.66 33.09
CA GLU A 290 -0.45 14.64 34.08
C GLU A 290 0.65 15.00 35.09
N ALA A 291 1.54 14.05 35.38
CA ALA A 291 2.74 14.27 36.20
C ALA A 291 3.86 15.04 35.49
N MET A 292 3.75 15.33 34.19
CA MET A 292 4.76 16.14 33.50
C MET A 292 4.66 17.60 33.95
N ARG A 293 5.68 18.06 34.66
CA ARG A 293 5.79 19.43 35.21
C ARG A 293 6.80 20.32 34.48
N THR A 294 7.32 19.88 33.36
CA THR A 294 8.23 20.70 32.55
C THR A 294 7.47 21.93 32.03
N GLN A 295 8.11 23.09 32.04
CA GLN A 295 7.57 24.32 31.49
C GLN A 295 8.63 25.05 30.66
N PRO A 296 8.22 25.91 29.71
CA PRO A 296 9.15 26.83 29.08
C PRO A 296 9.58 27.91 30.07
N SER A 297 10.76 28.48 29.85
CA SER A 297 11.27 29.63 30.59
C SER A 297 12.16 30.47 29.69
N ASP A 298 12.50 31.67 30.13
CA ASP A 298 13.50 32.48 29.46
C ASP A 298 14.87 31.83 29.60
N VAL A 299 15.60 31.71 28.49
CA VAL A 299 16.92 31.07 28.49
C VAL A 299 17.96 31.99 27.88
N HIS A 300 18.98 32.31 28.68
CA HIS A 300 20.15 33.02 28.21
C HIS A 300 21.04 32.07 27.41
N VAL A 301 21.30 32.39 26.14
CA VAL A 301 22.17 31.59 25.27
C VAL A 301 23.64 31.88 25.59
N HIS A 302 24.51 30.89 25.38
CA HIS A 302 25.94 31.08 25.62
C HIS A 302 26.54 32.07 24.60
N ASP A 303 26.25 31.90 23.30
CA ASP A 303 26.61 32.83 22.23
C ASP A 303 25.41 33.18 21.33
N VAL A 304 25.36 34.45 20.88
CA VAL A 304 24.40 34.96 19.90
C VAL A 304 24.83 34.60 18.47
N ASN A 305 23.86 34.42 17.58
CA ASN A 305 24.11 34.02 16.18
C ASN A 305 23.08 34.65 15.22
N GLU A 306 23.19 34.33 13.93
CA GLU A 306 22.30 34.84 12.89
C GLU A 306 20.81 34.59 13.21
N PHE A 307 20.47 33.47 13.86
CA PHE A 307 19.09 33.16 14.23
C PHE A 307 18.55 34.02 15.37
N THR A 308 19.42 34.40 16.33
CA THR A 308 19.05 35.36 17.38
C THR A 308 18.99 36.78 16.83
N ASP A 309 19.83 37.12 15.85
CA ASP A 309 19.81 38.42 15.17
C ASP A 309 18.50 38.63 14.39
N ASP A 310 18.12 37.66 13.57
CA ASP A 310 16.90 37.69 12.74
C ASP A 310 15.61 37.85 13.56
N ARG A 311 15.64 37.38 14.82
CA ARG A 311 14.49 37.42 15.75
C ARG A 311 14.57 38.55 16.77
N GLY A 312 15.63 39.36 16.74
CA GLY A 312 15.81 40.50 17.64
C GLY A 312 16.22 40.13 19.07
N TRP A 313 16.75 38.92 19.30
CA TRP A 313 17.13 38.43 20.63
C TRP A 313 18.59 38.70 20.99
N SER A 314 19.41 39.14 20.03
CA SER A 314 20.84 39.32 20.25
C SER A 314 21.20 40.46 21.21
N GLU A 315 20.31 41.45 21.40
CA GLU A 315 20.56 42.54 22.36
C GLU A 315 20.46 42.06 23.82
N SER A 316 19.50 41.18 24.12
CA SER A 316 19.34 40.58 25.44
C SER A 316 20.18 39.32 25.64
N GLY A 317 20.51 38.60 24.56
CA GLY A 317 21.08 37.25 24.62
C GLY A 317 20.10 36.22 25.19
N VAL A 318 18.80 36.54 25.26
CA VAL A 318 17.78 35.71 25.89
C VAL A 318 16.77 35.27 24.84
N VAL A 319 16.57 33.95 24.74
CA VAL A 319 15.48 33.36 23.97
C VAL A 319 14.22 33.39 24.85
N PRO A 320 13.15 34.08 24.42
CA PRO A 320 11.95 34.25 25.22
C PRO A 320 11.20 32.92 25.41
N THR A 321 10.49 32.83 26.52
CA THR A 321 9.63 31.69 26.89
C THR A 321 8.69 31.25 25.76
N SER A 322 8.10 32.21 25.04
CA SER A 322 7.17 31.93 23.94
C SER A 322 7.79 31.16 22.77
N ALA A 323 9.10 31.28 22.53
CA ALA A 323 9.79 30.59 21.43
C ALA A 323 9.87 29.06 21.68
N TRP A 324 10.06 28.66 22.94
CA TRP A 324 10.25 27.26 23.32
C TRP A 324 8.99 26.41 23.16
N LEU A 325 7.81 27.03 23.24
CA LEU A 325 6.50 26.37 23.16
C LEU A 325 6.30 25.54 21.89
N ASN A 326 6.85 26.01 20.77
CA ASN A 326 6.72 25.34 19.49
C ASN A 326 7.84 24.30 19.23
N TRP A 327 8.87 24.27 20.09
CA TRP A 327 10.05 23.43 19.91
C TRP A 327 10.07 22.23 20.86
N ASN A 328 9.36 22.29 21.98
CA ASN A 328 9.30 21.20 22.96
C ASN A 328 7.87 20.94 23.40
N ILE A 329 7.63 19.71 23.88
CA ILE A 329 6.34 19.32 24.46
C ILE A 329 6.38 19.65 25.96
N TYR A 330 5.44 20.46 26.40
CA TYR A 330 5.26 20.85 27.80
C TYR A 330 3.86 20.47 28.26
N GLN A 331 3.75 19.82 29.42
CA GLN A 331 2.48 19.52 30.11
C GLN A 331 1.34 19.11 29.15
N PRO A 332 1.50 18.07 28.31
CA PRO A 332 0.60 17.83 27.18
C PRO A 332 -0.83 17.43 27.58
N ALA A 333 -1.05 17.12 28.86
CA ALA A 333 -2.35 16.88 29.47
C ALA A 333 -3.09 18.16 29.91
N ARG A 334 -2.44 19.34 29.86
CA ARG A 334 -3.00 20.62 30.30
C ARG A 334 -3.14 21.58 29.13
N TYR A 335 -4.33 22.16 28.97
CA TYR A 335 -4.60 23.16 27.93
C TYR A 335 -3.89 24.48 28.24
N ILE A 336 -3.82 24.86 29.52
CA ILE A 336 -3.08 26.04 30.00
C ILE A 336 -1.85 25.56 30.76
N ILE A 337 -0.68 26.14 30.44
CA ILE A 337 0.57 25.77 31.10
C ILE A 337 0.56 26.27 32.54
N THR A 338 0.84 25.38 33.46
CA THR A 338 0.97 25.68 34.90
C THR A 338 2.41 26.10 35.22
N ASP A 339 2.59 27.13 36.04
CA ASP A 339 3.89 27.61 36.49
C ASP A 339 4.40 26.80 37.69
N PHE A 340 4.90 25.60 37.43
CA PHE A 340 5.48 24.72 38.46
C PHE A 340 6.79 25.23 39.06
N ASN A 341 7.52 26.08 38.35
CA ASN A 341 8.77 26.67 38.81
C ASN A 341 8.58 27.98 39.59
N ASP A 342 7.34 28.47 39.71
CA ASP A 342 7.03 29.79 40.26
C ASP A 342 7.82 30.91 39.59
N ALA A 343 8.04 30.79 38.28
CA ALA A 343 8.80 31.76 37.50
C ALA A 343 8.12 33.14 37.49
N ASN A 344 6.80 33.19 37.65
CA ASN A 344 6.06 34.43 37.79
C ASN A 344 6.05 35.02 39.21
N GLY A 345 6.48 34.27 40.23
CA GLY A 345 6.40 34.69 41.63
C GLY A 345 4.96 34.80 42.14
N HIS A 346 4.15 33.79 41.82
CA HIS A 346 2.77 33.65 42.29
C HIS A 346 2.69 33.26 43.77
N GLN A 347 3.75 32.62 44.28
CA GLN A 347 3.82 32.10 45.63
C GLN A 347 4.50 33.09 46.57
N ASP A 348 3.78 33.54 47.60
CA ASP A 348 4.33 34.33 48.69
C ASP A 348 3.98 33.69 50.04
N PRO A 349 4.87 32.82 50.56
CA PRO A 349 4.69 32.15 51.84
C PRO A 349 4.57 33.12 53.03
N VAL A 350 5.11 34.35 52.92
CA VAL A 350 5.12 35.33 54.02
C VAL A 350 3.74 35.95 54.19
N SER A 351 3.06 36.25 53.07
CA SER A 351 1.68 36.74 53.09
C SER A 351 0.63 35.62 53.03
N GLY A 352 1.06 34.36 52.90
CA GLY A 352 0.19 33.20 52.79
C GLY A 352 -0.54 33.12 51.44
N LYS A 353 -0.05 33.79 50.40
CA LYS A 353 -0.66 33.78 49.07
C LYS A 353 -0.11 32.62 48.26
N ASN A 354 -0.99 31.73 47.82
CA ASN A 354 -0.72 30.51 47.05
C ASN A 354 0.31 29.56 47.68
N ALA A 355 0.89 29.90 48.83
CA ALA A 355 1.91 29.10 49.48
C ALA A 355 1.92 29.34 50.99
N ALA A 356 2.44 28.36 51.71
CA ALA A 356 2.86 28.48 53.10
C ALA A 356 4.13 27.68 53.30
N ALA A 357 5.09 28.24 54.00
CA ALA A 357 6.32 27.55 54.33
C ALA A 357 6.74 27.94 55.74
N GLY A 358 7.41 27.02 56.41
CA GLY A 358 7.94 27.27 57.73
C GLY A 358 8.89 26.19 58.14
N GLY A 359 9.82 26.53 59.02
CA GLY A 359 10.80 25.58 59.50
C GLY A 359 11.44 26.08 60.78
N THR A 360 12.09 25.17 61.47
CA THR A 360 12.82 25.48 62.69
C THR A 360 13.96 24.49 62.89
N THR A 361 14.84 24.82 63.82
CA THR A 361 15.86 23.92 64.35
C THR A 361 15.68 23.82 65.85
N PHE A 362 15.63 22.60 66.38
CA PHE A 362 15.48 22.35 67.82
C PHE A 362 16.38 21.20 68.29
N ASN A 363 16.67 21.17 69.59
CA ASN A 363 17.56 20.19 70.24
C ASN A 363 16.80 19.48 71.36
N GLY A 364 16.72 18.14 71.33
CA GLY A 364 15.95 17.37 72.32
C GLY A 364 14.49 17.86 72.50
N GLY A 365 13.73 17.23 73.40
CA GLY A 365 12.39 17.73 73.80
C GLY A 365 11.19 17.26 72.97
N GLU A 366 10.02 17.90 73.19
CA GLU A 366 8.68 17.46 72.72
C GLU A 366 8.43 17.65 71.21
N GLY A 367 9.35 18.28 70.47
CA GLY A 367 9.27 18.46 69.02
C GLY A 367 8.86 19.87 68.58
N PHE A 368 8.23 20.01 67.42
CA PHE A 368 7.82 21.28 66.81
C PHE A 368 6.40 21.20 66.29
N THR A 369 5.55 22.16 66.65
CA THR A 369 4.20 22.29 66.10
C THR A 369 3.98 23.72 65.64
N THR A 370 3.45 23.89 64.44
CA THR A 370 3.03 25.19 63.91
C THR A 370 1.71 25.03 63.16
N SER A 371 0.88 26.06 63.22
CA SER A 371 -0.37 26.14 62.49
C SER A 371 -0.55 27.53 61.90
N GLY A 372 -1.14 27.61 60.74
CA GLY A 372 -1.44 28.87 60.07
C GLY A 372 -2.46 28.66 58.97
N SER A 373 -2.63 29.69 58.13
CA SER A 373 -3.53 29.66 57.00
C SER A 373 -2.82 30.14 55.75
N PHE A 374 -3.19 29.61 54.60
CA PHE A 374 -2.83 30.15 53.29
C PHE A 374 -4.09 30.29 52.44
N MET A 375 -4.02 31.14 51.42
CA MET A 375 -5.10 31.40 50.50
C MET A 375 -4.64 31.07 49.10
N ILE A 376 -5.38 30.21 48.42
CA ILE A 376 -5.29 30.04 46.98
C ILE A 376 -6.11 31.17 46.38
N THR A 377 -5.43 32.04 45.64
CA THR A 377 -6.01 33.29 45.17
C THR A 377 -6.73 33.11 43.85
N GLU A 378 -7.86 33.80 43.71
CA GLU A 378 -8.41 34.13 42.39
C GLU A 378 -7.63 35.35 41.90
N ASP A 379 -6.84 35.26 40.82
CA ASP A 379 -6.17 36.44 40.25
C ASP A 379 -7.19 37.31 39.50
N THR A 380 -8.13 37.89 40.25
CA THR A 380 -9.19 38.78 39.79
C THR A 380 -8.65 40.12 39.26
N THR A 381 -7.37 40.40 39.50
CA THR A 381 -6.72 41.62 39.01
C THR A 381 -6.44 41.50 37.51
N HIS A 382 -6.09 40.29 37.04
CA HIS A 382 -5.75 40.02 35.64
C HIS A 382 -6.78 39.15 34.92
N PHE A 383 -7.59 38.39 35.67
CA PHE A 383 -8.73 37.62 35.18
C PHE A 383 -10.01 38.13 35.85
N PRO A 384 -10.68 39.15 35.27
CA PRO A 384 -11.88 39.75 35.87
C PRO A 384 -13.04 38.77 36.07
N GLU A 385 -13.05 37.66 35.31
CA GLU A 385 -14.03 36.58 35.39
C GLU A 385 -13.56 35.40 36.26
N GLY A 386 -12.36 35.50 36.87
CA GLY A 386 -11.66 34.40 37.55
C GLY A 386 -10.75 33.61 36.60
N HIS A 387 -9.96 32.69 37.16
CA HIS A 387 -9.14 31.77 36.38
C HIS A 387 -10.00 31.00 35.36
N PRO A 388 -9.41 30.63 34.21
CA PRO A 388 -10.11 29.83 33.20
C PRO A 388 -10.68 28.53 33.78
N GLU A 389 -11.79 28.06 33.22
CA GLU A 389 -12.44 26.82 33.66
C GLU A 389 -11.48 25.63 33.54
N GLU A 390 -10.61 25.64 32.52
CA GLU A 390 -9.58 24.62 32.29
C GLU A 390 -8.54 24.52 33.41
N VAL A 391 -8.38 25.57 34.22
CA VAL A 391 -7.47 25.61 35.38
C VAL A 391 -8.20 25.27 36.68
N THR A 392 -9.50 25.60 36.77
CA THR A 392 -10.27 25.52 38.02
C THR A 392 -11.23 24.34 38.10
N ALA A 393 -11.53 23.67 36.98
CA ALA A 393 -12.50 22.57 36.92
C ALA A 393 -12.15 21.41 37.86
N ASP A 394 -10.87 21.03 37.92
CA ASP A 394 -10.39 19.95 38.79
C ASP A 394 -9.76 20.46 40.09
N GLY A 395 -9.57 21.78 40.21
CA GLY A 395 -8.85 22.45 41.30
C GLY A 395 -7.45 22.90 40.88
N ILE A 396 -6.80 23.68 41.73
CA ILE A 396 -5.44 24.19 41.54
C ILE A 396 -4.46 23.21 42.18
N THR A 397 -3.50 22.76 41.37
CA THR A 397 -2.52 21.77 41.78
C THR A 397 -1.68 22.33 42.91
N THR A 398 -1.74 21.64 44.05
CA THR A 398 -1.08 22.05 45.29
C THR A 398 -0.21 20.92 45.81
N ASP A 399 1.08 21.21 45.92
CA ASP A 399 2.05 20.33 46.56
C ASP A 399 2.14 20.65 48.04
N VAL A 400 2.06 19.60 48.84
CA VAL A 400 2.21 19.64 50.29
C VAL A 400 3.35 18.68 50.64
N ALA A 401 4.45 19.23 51.12
CA ALA A 401 5.66 18.49 51.43
C ALA A 401 6.24 18.93 52.77
N CYS A 402 6.99 18.03 53.39
CA CYS A 402 7.86 18.39 54.50
C CYS A 402 9.18 17.65 54.40
N GLU A 403 10.18 18.14 55.11
CA GLU A 403 11.47 17.50 55.27
C GLU A 403 11.96 17.67 56.70
N PHE A 404 12.74 16.71 57.15
CA PHE A 404 13.42 16.79 58.43
C PHE A 404 14.77 16.10 58.36
N ARG A 405 15.72 16.62 59.14
CA ARG A 405 17.07 16.08 59.23
C ARG A 405 17.65 16.30 60.62
N SER A 406 18.11 15.22 61.24
CA SER A 406 18.93 15.30 62.46
C SER A 406 20.42 15.40 62.11
N SER A 407 21.21 16.08 62.95
CA SER A 407 22.66 16.22 62.77
C SER A 407 23.39 14.88 62.82
N GLU A 408 22.88 13.93 63.60
CA GLU A 408 23.36 12.55 63.67
C GLU A 408 22.41 11.60 62.95
N ARG A 409 22.97 10.65 62.19
CA ARG A 409 22.18 9.68 61.40
C ARG A 409 21.74 8.46 62.22
N LYS A 410 22.47 8.15 63.29
CA LYS A 410 22.22 7.01 64.19
C LYS A 410 22.57 7.33 65.64
N ILE A 411 21.80 6.77 66.56
CA ILE A 411 22.09 6.75 67.99
C ILE A 411 22.02 5.29 68.45
N ASN A 412 23.13 4.75 68.98
CA ASN A 412 23.22 3.34 69.40
C ASN A 412 22.75 2.35 68.31
N ASP A 413 23.27 2.51 67.09
CA ASP A 413 22.93 1.74 65.87
C ASP A 413 21.49 1.87 65.33
N VAL A 414 20.60 2.62 66.00
CA VAL A 414 19.24 2.91 65.54
C VAL A 414 19.22 4.21 64.75
N SER A 415 18.55 4.24 63.60
CA SER A 415 18.46 5.46 62.77
C SER A 415 17.61 6.53 63.45
N THR A 416 18.10 7.76 63.46
CA THR A 416 17.38 8.93 63.97
C THR A 416 16.08 9.20 63.22
N GLN A 417 15.97 8.80 61.94
CA GLN A 417 14.72 8.91 61.17
C GLN A 417 13.56 8.12 61.79
N THR A 418 13.84 6.96 62.43
CA THR A 418 12.81 6.16 63.11
C THR A 418 12.36 6.77 64.44
N MET A 419 13.04 7.83 64.89
CA MET A 419 12.78 8.52 66.15
C MET A 419 12.05 9.85 65.95
N VAL A 420 11.77 10.24 64.70
CA VAL A 420 11.02 11.45 64.34
C VAL A 420 9.73 11.02 63.64
N ALA A 421 8.60 11.47 64.13
CA ALA A 421 7.31 11.32 63.49
C ALA A 421 6.80 12.71 63.10
N THR A 422 6.42 12.90 61.85
CA THR A 422 5.83 14.16 61.37
C THR A 422 4.39 13.93 60.94
N THR A 423 3.55 14.94 61.09
CA THR A 423 2.19 14.97 60.55
C THR A 423 1.98 16.35 59.94
N LEU A 424 1.64 16.40 58.65
CA LEU A 424 1.22 17.63 57.98
C LEU A 424 -0.21 17.46 57.52
N THR A 425 -1.11 18.29 58.04
CA THR A 425 -2.53 18.28 57.71
C THR A 425 -2.92 19.65 57.17
N VAL A 426 -3.68 19.66 56.07
CA VAL A 426 -4.35 20.83 55.53
C VAL A 426 -5.86 20.60 55.60
N THR A 427 -6.58 21.59 56.09
CA THR A 427 -8.04 21.58 56.26
C THR A 427 -8.70 22.68 55.45
N ASP A 428 -9.87 22.39 54.90
CA ASP A 428 -10.72 23.39 54.26
C ASP A 428 -11.43 24.30 55.28
N ALA A 429 -12.16 25.31 54.80
CA ALA A 429 -12.92 26.25 55.63
C ALA A 429 -14.03 25.60 56.49
N SER A 430 -14.38 24.33 56.24
CA SER A 430 -15.32 23.57 57.08
C SER A 430 -14.64 22.78 58.20
N GLY A 431 -13.30 22.84 58.27
CA GLY A 431 -12.47 22.07 59.20
C GLY A 431 -12.31 20.60 58.77
N LYS A 432 -12.59 20.27 57.51
CA LYS A 432 -12.40 18.93 56.97
C LYS A 432 -10.99 18.81 56.40
N ASP A 433 -10.28 17.74 56.77
CA ASP A 433 -8.98 17.39 56.21
C ASP A 433 -9.11 17.18 54.69
N VAL A 434 -8.43 18.03 53.91
CA VAL A 434 -8.28 17.87 52.45
C VAL A 434 -7.05 17.03 52.13
N VAL A 435 -6.01 17.13 52.97
CA VAL A 435 -4.85 16.25 52.92
C VAL A 435 -4.25 16.09 54.30
N SER A 436 -3.84 14.88 54.64
CA SER A 436 -3.07 14.56 55.84
C SER A 436 -2.15 13.40 55.55
N PHE A 437 -0.86 13.56 55.81
CA PHE A 437 0.11 12.48 55.71
C PHE A 437 1.10 12.53 56.86
N ALA A 438 1.67 11.36 57.16
CA ALA A 438 2.67 11.19 58.19
C ALA A 438 4.07 11.02 57.59
N ASN A 439 5.10 11.24 58.40
CA ASN A 439 6.51 10.95 58.07
C ASN A 439 7.04 11.63 56.80
N CYS A 440 6.47 12.77 56.42
CA CYS A 440 6.85 13.51 55.23
C CYS A 440 6.78 12.72 53.92
N GLU A 441 5.76 11.84 53.77
CA GLU A 441 5.49 11.17 52.49
C GLU A 441 5.23 12.17 51.35
N GLY A 442 4.67 13.34 51.68
CA GLY A 442 4.28 14.34 50.69
C GLY A 442 2.97 13.98 50.00
N ALA A 443 2.32 14.97 49.41
CA ALA A 443 1.12 14.78 48.63
C ALA A 443 0.96 15.90 47.60
N THR A 444 0.42 15.54 46.44
CA THR A 444 -0.09 16.49 45.45
C THR A 444 -1.60 16.38 45.43
N VAL A 445 -2.29 17.50 45.54
CA VAL A 445 -3.75 17.54 45.69
C VAL A 445 -4.28 18.72 44.89
N GLU A 446 -5.45 18.57 44.28
CA GLU A 446 -6.11 19.67 43.60
C GLU A 446 -7.03 20.41 44.59
N LEU A 447 -6.77 21.69 44.83
CA LEU A 447 -7.52 22.52 45.79
C LEU A 447 -8.24 23.65 45.06
N ALA A 448 -9.53 23.83 45.33
CA ALA A 448 -10.27 24.98 44.80
C ALA A 448 -9.74 26.30 45.39
N VAL A 449 -9.97 27.39 44.67
CA VAL A 449 -9.71 28.75 45.17
C VAL A 449 -10.41 28.96 46.52
N GLY A 450 -9.67 29.44 47.52
CA GLY A 450 -10.18 29.53 48.88
C GLY A 450 -9.09 29.67 49.93
N THR A 451 -9.52 29.75 51.19
CA THR A 451 -8.61 29.77 52.35
C THR A 451 -8.56 28.40 52.99
N TYR A 452 -7.36 27.96 53.31
CA TYR A 452 -7.06 26.67 53.93
C TYR A 452 -6.21 26.89 55.16
N ASP A 453 -6.48 26.10 56.20
CA ASP A 453 -5.65 26.06 57.39
C ASP A 453 -4.71 24.87 57.30
N TYR A 454 -3.50 25.00 57.86
CA TYR A 454 -2.55 23.92 57.95
C TYR A 454 -2.06 23.75 59.38
N THR A 455 -1.75 22.51 59.75
CA THR A 455 -1.06 22.15 60.98
C THR A 455 0.08 21.22 60.65
N TYR A 456 1.29 21.63 61.02
CA TYR A 456 2.49 20.81 60.92
C TYR A 456 2.98 20.45 62.32
N GLU A 457 3.04 19.17 62.61
CA GLU A 457 3.49 18.63 63.88
C GLU A 457 4.68 17.69 63.66
N VAL A 458 5.70 17.82 64.48
CA VAL A 458 6.91 17.02 64.49
C VAL A 458 7.11 16.57 65.91
N VAL A 459 7.06 15.26 66.14
CA VAL A 459 7.26 14.64 67.45
C VAL A 459 8.56 13.85 67.41
N VAL A 460 9.43 14.11 68.39
CA VAL A 460 10.69 13.39 68.54
C VAL A 460 10.60 12.45 69.74
N SER A 461 11.14 11.24 69.59
CA SER A 461 11.01 10.18 70.58
C SER A 461 12.35 9.47 70.86
N GLY A 462 12.36 8.60 71.87
CA GLY A 462 13.51 7.73 72.16
C GLY A 462 14.78 8.48 72.57
N ALA A 463 15.93 7.96 72.15
CA ALA A 463 17.24 8.50 72.52
C ALA A 463 17.54 9.88 71.89
N LEU A 464 16.86 10.22 70.79
CA LEU A 464 16.96 11.53 70.15
C LEU A 464 16.28 12.61 70.99
N ALA A 465 15.11 12.32 71.59
CA ALA A 465 14.41 13.27 72.46
C ALA A 465 15.15 13.58 73.78
N LEU A 466 16.00 12.65 74.24
CA LEU A 466 16.76 12.77 75.49
C LEU A 466 18.15 13.40 75.30
N ASN A 467 18.54 13.74 74.08
CA ASN A 467 19.89 14.18 73.76
C ASN A 467 19.91 15.59 73.17
N ASP A 468 20.08 16.59 74.05
CA ASP A 468 20.13 18.01 73.70
C ASP A 468 21.39 18.41 72.89
N SER A 469 22.34 17.49 72.67
CA SER A 469 23.49 17.74 71.80
C SER A 469 23.22 17.44 70.32
N ILE A 470 22.08 16.83 70.00
CA ILE A 470 21.69 16.49 68.62
C ILE A 470 20.62 17.48 68.16
N THR A 471 20.89 18.17 67.07
CA THR A 471 19.98 19.17 66.48
C THR A 471 19.11 18.48 65.43
N THR A 472 17.81 18.75 65.42
CA THR A 472 16.89 18.36 64.35
C THR A 472 16.36 19.60 63.66
N GLU A 473 16.60 19.67 62.36
CA GLU A 473 16.07 20.69 61.46
C GLU A 473 14.84 20.12 60.76
N THR A 474 13.79 20.92 60.64
CA THR A 474 12.54 20.50 60.03
C THR A 474 11.92 21.66 59.28
N ALA A 475 11.34 21.39 58.12
CA ALA A 475 10.68 22.38 57.28
C ALA A 475 9.46 21.76 56.60
N PHE A 476 8.47 22.58 56.29
CA PHE A 476 7.35 22.22 55.44
C PHE A 476 7.15 23.29 54.37
N THR A 477 6.59 22.86 53.25
CA THR A 477 6.25 23.70 52.11
C THR A 477 4.90 23.27 51.55
N ILE A 478 4.02 24.25 51.39
CA ILE A 478 2.76 24.15 50.67
C ILE A 478 2.88 25.12 49.50
N ALA A 479 2.71 24.63 48.28
CA ALA A 479 2.86 25.41 47.06
C ALA A 479 1.69 25.12 46.11
N SER A 480 0.88 26.13 45.83
CA SER A 480 -0.26 26.07 44.90
C SER A 480 0.14 26.75 43.60
N TYR A 481 0.16 26.00 42.50
CA TYR A 481 0.73 26.46 41.24
C TYR A 481 -0.31 27.18 40.38
N GLN A 482 -0.04 28.44 40.02
CA GLN A 482 -0.92 29.25 39.17
C GLN A 482 -0.55 29.10 37.68
N PRO A 483 -1.36 29.62 36.74
CA PRO A 483 -0.99 29.63 35.32
C PRO A 483 0.30 30.40 35.03
N LEU A 484 1.07 29.90 34.06
CA LEU A 484 2.25 30.59 33.55
C LEU A 484 1.83 31.81 32.74
N LEU A 485 2.32 32.97 33.16
CA LEU A 485 2.09 34.27 32.56
C LEU A 485 3.27 34.67 31.69
N ILE A 486 2.98 35.12 30.48
CA ILE A 486 3.96 35.71 29.57
C ILE A 486 3.49 37.08 29.10
N TRP A 487 4.43 37.96 28.79
CA TRP A 487 4.13 39.25 28.18
C TRP A 487 3.58 39.06 26.76
N ASP A 488 2.48 39.73 26.46
CA ASP A 488 1.83 39.70 25.15
C ASP A 488 2.68 40.43 24.10
N GLU A 489 2.35 40.26 22.82
CA GLU A 489 2.99 41.01 21.71
C GLU A 489 2.80 42.53 21.81
N ASN A 490 1.80 42.99 22.59
CA ASN A 490 1.56 44.42 22.83
C ASN A 490 2.48 45.02 23.90
N ALA A 491 3.23 44.18 24.64
CA ALA A 491 4.23 44.64 25.59
C ALA A 491 5.43 45.27 24.85
N PRO A 492 6.25 46.09 25.54
CA PRO A 492 7.50 46.60 24.97
C PRO A 492 8.38 45.47 24.42
N ALA A 493 9.13 45.72 23.34
CA ALA A 493 9.90 44.70 22.62
C ALA A 493 10.92 43.91 23.48
N GLY A 494 11.42 44.51 24.57
CA GLY A 494 12.30 43.82 25.52
C GLY A 494 11.59 42.91 26.55
N LEU A 495 10.25 42.90 26.54
CA LEU A 495 9.41 42.09 27.43
C LEU A 495 8.55 41.10 26.65
N ALA A 496 8.07 41.47 25.46
CA ALA A 496 7.17 40.62 24.66
C ALA A 496 7.68 39.17 24.52
N GLY A 497 6.85 38.20 24.89
CA GLY A 497 7.17 36.76 24.86
C GLY A 497 7.98 36.23 26.04
N HIS A 498 8.52 37.10 26.90
CA HIS A 498 9.24 36.71 28.12
C HIS A 498 8.29 36.28 29.23
N THR A 499 8.80 35.49 30.18
CA THR A 499 8.07 35.16 31.40
C THR A 499 7.86 36.42 32.23
N VAL A 500 6.63 36.68 32.68
CA VAL A 500 6.33 37.81 33.56
C VAL A 500 6.94 37.55 34.93
N ASN A 501 7.57 38.53 35.57
CA ASN A 501 7.90 38.44 37.00
C ASN A 501 7.04 39.43 37.80
N LEU A 502 6.01 38.94 38.49
CA LEU A 502 5.06 39.77 39.25
C LEU A 502 5.72 40.53 40.40
N SER A 503 6.87 40.06 40.89
CA SER A 503 7.65 40.72 41.94
C SER A 503 8.55 41.84 41.41
N ASN A 504 8.77 41.94 40.08
CA ASN A 504 9.62 42.95 39.49
C ASN A 504 8.85 44.25 39.18
N SER A 505 8.93 45.23 40.08
CA SER A 505 8.20 46.50 39.93
C SER A 505 8.58 47.31 38.70
N GLU A 506 9.79 47.15 38.15
CA GLU A 506 10.23 47.90 36.96
C GLU A 506 9.61 47.31 35.69
N GLU A 507 9.64 45.98 35.54
CA GLU A 507 9.00 45.29 34.41
C GLU A 507 7.48 45.49 34.43
N MET A 508 6.87 45.38 35.62
CA MET A 508 5.43 45.59 35.79
C MET A 508 5.00 47.03 35.46
N ALA A 509 5.84 48.03 35.76
CA ALA A 509 5.58 49.42 35.38
C ALA A 509 5.72 49.67 33.87
N LEU A 510 6.60 48.92 33.20
CA LEU A 510 6.87 49.05 31.77
C LEU A 510 5.84 48.29 30.91
N GLY A 511 5.54 47.04 31.26
CA GLY A 511 4.61 46.19 30.51
C GLY A 511 3.13 46.43 30.86
N GLY A 512 2.85 46.99 32.05
CA GLY A 512 1.48 47.29 32.47
C GLY A 512 0.64 46.02 32.57
N SER A 513 -0.52 45.99 31.91
CA SER A 513 -1.44 44.84 31.86
C SER A 513 -1.34 44.04 30.56
N ALA A 514 -0.25 44.19 29.80
CA ALA A 514 -0.07 43.52 28.51
C ALA A 514 0.56 42.13 28.68
N TYR A 515 -0.05 41.28 29.50
CA TYR A 515 0.33 39.88 29.69
C TYR A 515 -0.89 39.01 29.94
N SER A 516 -0.74 37.73 29.64
CA SER A 516 -1.81 36.75 29.77
C SER A 516 -1.26 35.36 30.08
N TYR A 517 -2.14 34.42 30.45
CA TYR A 517 -1.76 33.01 30.52
C TYR A 517 -1.46 32.48 29.13
N ILE A 518 -0.61 31.45 29.05
CA ILE A 518 -0.28 30.81 27.79
C ILE A 518 -1.07 29.53 27.55
N GLU A 519 -1.75 29.46 26.40
CA GLU A 519 -2.30 28.22 25.86
C GLU A 519 -1.17 27.28 25.41
N ASN A 520 -1.33 26.00 25.66
CA ASN A 520 -0.36 24.97 25.30
C ASN A 520 -0.57 24.52 23.84
N PRO A 521 0.32 24.90 22.90
CA PRO A 521 0.19 24.44 21.50
C PRO A 521 0.41 22.93 21.35
N THR A 522 1.06 22.30 22.34
CA THR A 522 1.31 20.86 22.42
C THR A 522 0.25 20.12 23.22
N TYR A 523 -0.88 20.78 23.53
CA TYR A 523 -2.01 20.11 24.17
C TYR A 523 -2.47 18.92 23.33
N HIS A 524 -2.61 17.79 24.00
CA HIS A 524 -2.90 16.50 23.39
C HIS A 524 -1.86 16.02 22.37
N GLN A 525 -0.59 16.41 22.50
CA GLN A 525 0.50 15.87 21.69
C GLN A 525 1.22 14.73 22.39
N ASN A 526 1.19 13.53 21.81
CA ASN A 526 1.85 12.35 22.37
C ASN A 526 3.39 12.55 22.36
N PRO A 527 4.08 12.48 23.53
CA PRO A 527 5.54 12.57 23.58
C PRO A 527 6.26 11.48 22.77
N LYS A 528 5.59 10.35 22.52
CA LYS A 528 6.07 9.24 21.67
C LYS A 528 5.38 9.23 20.29
N SER A 529 4.94 10.39 19.80
CA SER A 529 4.17 10.51 18.55
C SER A 529 4.88 9.89 17.34
N LEU A 530 6.20 10.07 17.20
CA LEU A 530 6.97 9.47 16.10
C LEU A 530 6.93 7.95 16.14
N ASP A 531 7.15 7.33 17.30
CA ASP A 531 7.10 5.88 17.47
C ASP A 531 5.69 5.33 17.17
N ALA A 532 4.65 6.04 17.63
CA ALA A 532 3.26 5.68 17.34
C ALA A 532 2.97 5.70 15.83
N LYS A 533 3.38 6.76 15.13
CA LYS A 533 3.22 6.90 13.67
C LYS A 533 3.99 5.83 12.89
N LEU A 534 5.23 5.52 13.29
CA LEU A 534 6.03 4.49 12.62
C LEU A 534 5.45 3.09 12.83
N THR A 535 4.91 2.81 14.03
CA THR A 535 4.21 1.54 14.32
C THR A 535 2.96 1.38 13.46
N TYR A 536 2.18 2.45 13.33
CA TYR A 536 1.05 2.50 12.42
C TYR A 536 1.47 2.21 10.96
N ALA A 537 2.58 2.79 10.53
CA ALA A 537 3.07 2.69 9.17
C ALA A 537 3.50 1.26 8.77
N MET A 538 3.88 0.43 9.74
CA MET A 538 4.22 -0.99 9.52
C MET A 538 3.04 -1.86 9.05
N PHE A 539 1.80 -1.39 9.19
CA PHE A 539 0.61 -2.18 8.88
C PHE A 539 -0.24 -1.55 7.78
N ILE A 540 -0.81 -0.37 8.03
CA ILE A 540 -1.85 0.17 7.14
C ILE A 540 -1.29 0.56 5.76
N PRO A 541 -0.21 1.35 5.65
CA PRO A 541 0.46 1.62 4.37
C PRO A 541 0.89 0.35 3.62
N CYS A 542 1.31 -0.70 4.32
CA CYS A 542 1.71 -1.95 3.68
C CYS A 542 0.53 -2.60 2.95
N VAL A 543 -0.65 -2.63 3.61
CA VAL A 543 -1.90 -3.11 3.00
C VAL A 543 -2.34 -2.22 1.85
N THR A 544 -2.20 -0.88 1.97
CA THR A 544 -2.46 0.04 0.87
C THR A 544 -1.62 -0.30 -0.36
N PHE A 545 -0.32 -0.53 -0.17
CA PHE A 545 0.58 -0.84 -1.27
C PHE A 545 0.19 -2.15 -1.96
N GLY A 546 -0.15 -3.19 -1.19
CA GLY A 546 -0.71 -4.43 -1.73
C GLY A 546 -2.01 -4.22 -2.50
N ALA A 547 -2.92 -3.40 -1.98
CA ALA A 547 -4.19 -3.09 -2.64
C ALA A 547 -3.99 -2.32 -3.96
N LEU A 548 -3.03 -1.39 -4.01
CA LEU A 548 -2.66 -0.69 -5.25
C LEU A 548 -2.11 -1.66 -6.29
N VAL A 549 -1.19 -2.54 -5.90
CA VAL A 549 -0.65 -3.59 -6.78
C VAL A 549 -1.78 -4.49 -7.30
N PHE A 550 -2.70 -4.91 -6.43
CA PHE A 550 -3.85 -5.71 -6.83
C PHE A 550 -4.73 -4.98 -7.87
N VAL A 551 -5.04 -3.70 -7.65
CA VAL A 551 -5.86 -2.90 -8.58
C VAL A 551 -5.16 -2.74 -9.93
N LEU A 552 -3.86 -2.41 -9.93
CA LEU A 552 -3.06 -2.25 -11.15
C LEU A 552 -3.00 -3.55 -11.95
N LEU A 553 -2.69 -4.67 -11.31
CA LEU A 553 -2.61 -5.97 -11.97
C LEU A 553 -3.98 -6.44 -12.49
N ARG A 554 -5.06 -6.18 -11.74
CA ARG A 554 -6.43 -6.51 -12.19
C ARG A 554 -6.89 -5.65 -13.36
N TYR A 555 -6.39 -4.41 -13.46
CA TYR A 555 -6.64 -3.56 -14.62
C TYR A 555 -5.98 -4.16 -15.87
N MET A 556 -4.73 -4.62 -15.76
CA MET A 556 -3.99 -5.31 -16.83
C MET A 556 -4.58 -6.67 -17.24
N ALA A 557 -5.40 -7.27 -16.36
CA ALA A 557 -5.98 -8.60 -16.56
C ALA A 557 -7.31 -8.62 -17.34
N ARG A 558 -7.58 -7.63 -18.21
CA ARG A 558 -8.83 -7.55 -18.99
C ARG A 558 -8.58 -7.60 -20.50
N GLY A 559 -9.44 -8.34 -21.21
CA GLY A 559 -9.49 -8.36 -22.67
C GLY A 559 -8.30 -9.04 -23.35
N TYR A 560 -8.11 -8.77 -24.65
CA TYR A 560 -6.98 -9.27 -25.45
C TYR A 560 -5.62 -8.74 -24.94
N GLU A 561 -5.61 -7.59 -24.26
CA GLU A 561 -4.42 -7.00 -23.66
C GLU A 561 -3.84 -7.90 -22.56
N PHE A 562 -4.65 -8.70 -21.89
CA PHE A 562 -4.18 -9.68 -20.91
C PHE A 562 -3.27 -10.75 -21.54
N GLU A 563 -3.65 -11.27 -22.71
CA GLU A 563 -2.81 -12.22 -23.45
C GLU A 563 -1.49 -11.58 -23.86
N MET A 564 -1.55 -10.35 -24.38
CA MET A 564 -0.34 -9.66 -24.81
C MET A 564 0.56 -9.21 -23.64
N ASN A 565 -0.01 -8.92 -22.47
CA ASN A 565 0.73 -8.63 -21.23
C ASN A 565 1.49 -9.85 -20.67
N LYS A 566 1.18 -11.07 -21.14
CA LYS A 566 2.02 -12.25 -20.88
C LYS A 566 3.22 -12.35 -21.83
N CYS A 567 3.30 -11.53 -22.87
CA CYS A 567 4.51 -11.41 -23.69
C CYS A 567 5.66 -10.86 -22.82
N TYR A 568 6.90 -11.24 -23.11
CA TYR A 568 8.09 -10.65 -22.47
C TYR A 568 9.19 -10.32 -23.49
N GLY A 569 8.82 -10.17 -24.77
CA GLY A 569 9.74 -9.75 -25.83
C GLY A 569 10.86 -10.75 -26.10
N CYS A 570 10.55 -12.06 -26.13
CA CYS A 570 11.53 -13.09 -26.45
C CYS A 570 11.72 -13.34 -27.95
N ASP A 571 10.91 -12.71 -28.79
CA ASP A 571 10.93 -12.77 -30.27
C ASP A 571 10.82 -14.15 -30.95
N LEU A 572 10.62 -15.24 -30.18
CA LEU A 572 10.39 -16.58 -30.72
C LEU A 572 9.17 -16.67 -31.66
N CYS A 573 8.13 -15.88 -31.41
CA CYS A 573 6.97 -15.82 -32.29
C CYS A 573 7.27 -15.12 -33.63
N ASP A 574 8.25 -14.22 -33.63
CA ASP A 574 8.72 -13.51 -34.82
C ASP A 574 9.54 -14.46 -35.71
N ASP A 575 10.41 -15.28 -35.12
CA ASP A 575 11.18 -16.30 -35.84
C ASP A 575 10.30 -17.39 -36.48
N ALA A 576 9.18 -17.73 -35.83
CA ALA A 576 8.23 -18.71 -36.33
C ALA A 576 7.25 -18.14 -37.36
N CYS A 577 7.27 -16.83 -37.64
CA CYS A 577 6.31 -16.17 -38.51
C CYS A 577 6.68 -16.36 -39.99
N PRO A 578 5.86 -17.05 -40.81
CA PRO A 578 6.16 -17.24 -42.23
C PRO A 578 6.12 -15.92 -43.02
N VAL A 579 5.29 -14.96 -42.60
CA VAL A 579 5.20 -13.64 -43.26
C VAL A 579 6.52 -12.87 -43.17
N ARG A 580 7.24 -13.01 -42.05
CA ARG A 580 8.56 -12.41 -41.87
C ARG A 580 9.59 -12.97 -42.85
N LEU A 581 9.54 -14.28 -43.12
CA LEU A 581 10.49 -14.94 -44.04
C LEU A 581 10.43 -14.38 -45.47
N PHE A 582 9.26 -13.91 -45.91
CA PHE A 582 9.06 -13.36 -47.26
C PHE A 582 9.19 -11.84 -47.33
N ASN A 583 8.83 -11.09 -46.28
CA ASN A 583 8.84 -9.62 -46.30
C ASN A 583 10.15 -8.98 -45.79
N GLY A 584 11.13 -9.77 -45.36
CA GLY A 584 12.55 -9.37 -45.35
C GLY A 584 12.98 -8.25 -44.40
N GLY A 585 12.23 -7.97 -43.33
CA GLY A 585 12.60 -7.02 -42.28
C GLY A 585 13.21 -7.67 -41.03
N ASP A 586 14.17 -7.00 -40.39
CA ASP A 586 14.87 -7.50 -39.20
C ASP A 586 13.98 -7.60 -37.94
N LYS A 587 12.77 -7.00 -37.93
CA LYS A 587 11.81 -6.99 -36.80
C LYS A 587 10.33 -6.84 -37.22
N LEU A 588 9.83 -7.78 -38.02
CA LEU A 588 8.44 -7.76 -38.50
C LEU A 588 7.49 -8.49 -37.54
N ASN A 589 7.35 -7.96 -36.33
CA ASN A 589 6.38 -8.51 -35.38
C ASN A 589 5.01 -7.87 -35.55
N ILE A 590 4.29 -8.29 -36.59
CA ILE A 590 2.93 -7.83 -36.94
C ILE A 590 2.02 -7.78 -35.71
N ILE A 591 2.12 -8.76 -34.81
CA ILE A 591 1.28 -8.88 -33.62
C ILE A 591 1.70 -7.91 -32.51
N TYR A 592 3.00 -7.76 -32.24
CA TYR A 592 3.52 -6.86 -31.21
C TYR A 592 3.42 -5.39 -31.64
N ASN A 593 3.73 -5.09 -32.89
CA ASN A 593 3.65 -3.73 -33.44
C ASN A 593 2.18 -3.28 -33.49
N SER A 594 1.26 -4.14 -33.97
CA SER A 594 -0.17 -3.83 -33.93
C SER A 594 -0.72 -3.66 -32.51
N TRP A 595 -0.11 -4.30 -31.50
CA TRP A 595 -0.42 -4.07 -30.09
C TRP A 595 0.07 -2.72 -29.58
N ASN A 596 1.27 -2.29 -29.95
CA ASN A 596 1.81 -0.97 -29.61
C ASN A 596 1.19 0.18 -30.44
N ASN A 597 0.24 -0.12 -31.34
CA ASN A 597 -0.25 0.81 -32.37
C ASN A 597 0.88 1.37 -33.25
N GLU A 598 1.91 0.54 -33.49
CA GLU A 598 2.99 0.81 -34.42
C GLU A 598 2.71 0.08 -35.74
N ASP A 599 3.13 0.68 -36.86
CA ASP A 599 3.03 0.11 -38.20
C ASP A 599 4.44 -0.11 -38.74
N ASP A 600 4.78 -1.36 -39.07
CA ASP A 600 6.06 -1.77 -39.64
C ASP A 600 6.01 -1.88 -41.17
N GLY A 601 4.91 -1.43 -41.79
CA GLY A 601 4.68 -1.49 -43.23
C GLY A 601 4.10 -2.82 -43.72
N VAL A 602 3.82 -3.78 -42.82
CA VAL A 602 3.16 -5.05 -43.16
C VAL A 602 1.73 -5.05 -42.60
N PRO A 603 0.69 -5.08 -43.45
CA PRO A 603 -0.70 -5.09 -43.00
C PRO A 603 -1.02 -6.26 -42.07
N LEU A 604 -1.81 -6.05 -41.01
CA LEU A 604 -2.29 -7.10 -40.09
C LEU A 604 -3.00 -8.27 -40.82
N TYR A 605 -3.67 -7.97 -41.94
CA TYR A 605 -4.33 -8.96 -42.79
C TYR A 605 -3.35 -9.90 -43.51
N SER A 606 -2.05 -9.61 -43.51
CA SER A 606 -1.01 -10.53 -43.98
C SER A 606 -0.82 -11.73 -43.03
N CYS A 607 -1.29 -11.64 -41.78
CA CYS A 607 -1.20 -12.75 -40.83
C CYS A 607 -1.99 -13.96 -41.34
N LEU A 608 -1.33 -15.10 -41.51
CA LEU A 608 -1.97 -16.34 -42.00
C LEU A 608 -2.80 -17.06 -40.93
N THR A 609 -2.80 -16.58 -39.68
CA THR A 609 -3.43 -17.27 -38.52
C THR A 609 -3.02 -18.75 -38.41
N CYS A 610 -1.77 -19.07 -38.79
CA CYS A 610 -1.25 -20.44 -38.83
C CYS A 610 -0.90 -21.03 -37.45
N THR A 611 -1.17 -20.30 -36.36
CA THR A 611 -0.89 -20.73 -34.98
C THR A 611 0.61 -20.96 -34.67
N ALA A 612 1.54 -20.73 -35.61
CA ALA A 612 2.98 -20.93 -35.41
C ALA A 612 3.52 -20.10 -34.23
N CYS A 613 3.12 -18.83 -34.13
CA CYS A 613 3.49 -17.94 -33.04
C CYS A 613 2.96 -18.42 -31.67
N THR A 614 1.71 -18.88 -31.59
CA THR A 614 1.10 -19.46 -30.37
C THR A 614 1.85 -20.73 -29.96
N ASN A 615 2.19 -21.57 -30.94
CA ASN A 615 2.95 -22.81 -30.75
C ASN A 615 4.43 -22.60 -30.43
N ALA A 616 5.01 -21.45 -30.81
CA ALA A 616 6.36 -21.04 -30.41
C ALA A 616 6.37 -20.33 -29.05
N CYS A 617 5.27 -19.70 -28.63
CA CYS A 617 5.21 -18.85 -27.44
C CYS A 617 5.43 -19.63 -26.14
N PRO A 618 6.50 -19.36 -25.37
CA PRO A 618 6.77 -20.06 -24.11
C PRO A 618 5.77 -19.73 -22.99
N GLN A 619 5.01 -18.64 -23.13
CA GLN A 619 3.98 -18.23 -22.16
C GLN A 619 2.58 -18.69 -22.57
N LEU A 620 2.46 -19.41 -23.68
CA LEU A 620 1.18 -19.86 -24.23
C LEU A 620 0.22 -18.67 -24.47
N VAL A 621 0.78 -17.54 -24.93
CA VAL A 621 -0.04 -16.42 -25.42
C VAL A 621 -0.84 -16.91 -26.60
N ASN A 622 -2.16 -16.78 -26.51
CA ASN A 622 -3.03 -17.11 -27.64
C ASN A 622 -3.07 -15.93 -28.61
N TYR A 623 -2.13 -15.92 -29.55
CA TYR A 623 -2.05 -14.89 -30.56
C TYR A 623 -3.16 -14.98 -31.61
N ASP A 624 -3.74 -16.16 -31.82
CA ASP A 624 -4.80 -16.37 -32.82
C ASP A 624 -6.06 -15.61 -32.42
N SER A 625 -6.47 -15.72 -31.15
CA SER A 625 -7.59 -14.94 -30.61
C SER A 625 -7.30 -13.43 -30.59
N TYR A 626 -6.04 -13.03 -30.38
CA TYR A 626 -5.67 -11.61 -30.49
C TYR A 626 -5.88 -11.08 -31.91
N VAL A 627 -5.42 -11.80 -32.93
CA VAL A 627 -5.55 -11.39 -34.33
C VAL A 627 -7.01 -11.33 -34.76
N ASP A 628 -7.82 -12.32 -34.38
CA ASP A 628 -9.26 -12.37 -34.64
C ASP A 628 -9.98 -11.12 -34.09
N ILE A 629 -9.81 -10.85 -32.79
CA ILE A 629 -10.37 -9.67 -32.11
C ILE A 629 -9.85 -8.37 -32.73
N ARG A 630 -8.56 -8.31 -33.09
CA ARG A 630 -7.96 -7.09 -33.64
C ARG A 630 -8.50 -6.78 -35.04
N ARG A 631 -8.77 -7.79 -35.86
CA ARG A 631 -9.39 -7.64 -37.18
C ARG A 631 -10.81 -7.12 -37.07
N SER A 632 -11.63 -7.65 -36.16
CA SER A 632 -13.01 -7.17 -35.99
C SER A 632 -13.10 -5.72 -35.50
N LEU A 633 -12.11 -5.25 -34.72
CA LEU A 633 -12.02 -3.84 -34.29
C LEU A 633 -11.61 -2.88 -35.41
N ILE A 634 -10.95 -3.36 -36.46
CA ILE A 634 -10.47 -2.55 -37.59
C ILE A 634 -11.58 -2.34 -38.62
N VAL A 635 -12.56 -3.26 -38.70
CA VAL A 635 -13.75 -3.10 -39.55
C VAL A 635 -14.50 -1.82 -39.16
N GLY A 636 -14.49 -0.81 -40.05
CA GLY A 636 -15.09 0.52 -39.83
C GLY A 636 -14.11 1.65 -39.51
N GLY A 637 -12.81 1.35 -39.37
CA GLY A 637 -11.72 2.34 -39.26
C GLY A 637 -11.20 2.84 -40.62
N PRO A 638 -10.30 3.84 -40.66
CA PRO A 638 -9.72 4.35 -41.91
C PRO A 638 -8.75 3.33 -42.54
N GLN A 639 -8.96 3.03 -43.83
CA GLN A 639 -8.05 2.31 -44.74
C GLN A 639 -7.42 1.02 -44.20
N ALA A 640 -8.25 0.01 -43.94
CA ALA A 640 -7.77 -1.36 -44.03
C ALA A 640 -7.84 -1.83 -45.49
N GLU A 641 -6.70 -2.15 -46.09
CA GLU A 641 -6.62 -2.92 -47.34
C GLU A 641 -7.01 -4.36 -47.01
N ILE A 642 -8.32 -4.63 -46.97
CA ILE A 642 -8.86 -5.98 -46.80
C ILE A 642 -8.73 -6.69 -48.15
N PRO A 643 -8.01 -7.83 -48.25
CA PRO A 643 -7.94 -8.59 -49.48
C PRO A 643 -9.34 -9.03 -49.96
N HIS A 644 -9.53 -9.10 -51.28
CA HIS A 644 -10.79 -9.57 -51.89
C HIS A 644 -12.04 -8.74 -51.54
N THR A 645 -11.94 -7.41 -51.53
CA THR A 645 -13.05 -6.47 -51.21
C THR A 645 -14.34 -6.69 -52.01
N VAL A 646 -14.26 -7.15 -53.26
CA VAL A 646 -15.45 -7.48 -54.08
C VAL A 646 -16.14 -8.73 -53.55
N LEU A 647 -15.38 -9.80 -53.29
CA LEU A 647 -15.90 -11.04 -52.72
C LEU A 647 -16.52 -10.78 -51.35
N GLN A 648 -15.86 -9.96 -50.53
CA GLN A 648 -16.38 -9.49 -49.25
C GLN A 648 -17.77 -8.84 -49.41
N ALA A 649 -17.95 -7.94 -50.37
CA ALA A 649 -19.22 -7.25 -50.62
C ALA A 649 -20.32 -8.21 -51.10
N VAL A 650 -19.97 -9.15 -52.00
CA VAL A 650 -20.91 -10.17 -52.52
C VAL A 650 -21.41 -11.06 -51.39
N LEU A 651 -20.51 -11.57 -50.56
CA LEU A 651 -20.85 -12.45 -49.45
C LEU A 651 -21.62 -11.72 -48.34
N ASN A 652 -21.35 -10.43 -48.10
CA ASN A 652 -22.16 -9.62 -47.20
C ASN A 652 -23.57 -9.39 -47.74
N ALA A 653 -23.74 -9.18 -49.05
CA ALA A 653 -25.05 -9.08 -49.67
C ALA A 653 -25.82 -10.41 -49.57
N GLU A 654 -25.12 -11.53 -49.76
CA GLU A 654 -25.68 -12.88 -49.58
C GLU A 654 -26.08 -13.17 -48.13
N ALA A 655 -25.37 -12.59 -47.15
CA ALA A 655 -25.68 -12.75 -45.73
C ALA A 655 -27.02 -12.10 -45.34
N GLU A 656 -27.52 -11.12 -46.09
CA GLU A 656 -28.80 -10.47 -45.79
C GLU A 656 -30.00 -11.40 -45.97
N GLU A 657 -31.00 -11.26 -45.09
CA GLU A 657 -32.20 -12.12 -45.08
C GLU A 657 -33.00 -12.03 -46.38
N ALA A 658 -32.94 -10.89 -47.08
CA ALA A 658 -33.58 -10.71 -48.38
C ALA A 658 -33.05 -11.69 -49.45
N ALA A 659 -31.79 -12.11 -49.33
CA ALA A 659 -31.18 -13.09 -50.23
C ALA A 659 -31.65 -14.52 -49.96
N ASP A 660 -32.31 -14.82 -48.82
CA ASP A 660 -32.81 -16.17 -48.52
C ASP A 660 -33.80 -16.66 -49.59
N ALA A 661 -34.52 -15.75 -50.25
CA ALA A 661 -35.47 -16.05 -51.32
C ALA A 661 -34.83 -16.58 -52.60
N ASP A 662 -33.52 -16.38 -52.78
CA ASP A 662 -32.77 -16.85 -53.94
C ASP A 662 -32.32 -18.33 -53.80
N PHE A 663 -32.60 -18.95 -52.65
CA PHE A 663 -32.21 -20.32 -52.32
C PHE A 663 -33.45 -21.22 -52.14
N ILE A 664 -33.31 -22.49 -52.51
CA ILE A 664 -34.37 -23.49 -52.48
C ILE A 664 -34.75 -23.83 -51.04
N ALA A 665 -36.06 -23.90 -50.76
CA ALA A 665 -36.59 -24.32 -49.48
C ALA A 665 -36.22 -25.78 -49.16
N THR A 666 -36.04 -26.12 -47.89
CA THR A 666 -35.56 -27.46 -47.49
C THR A 666 -36.52 -28.57 -47.87
N GLU A 667 -37.82 -28.28 -47.88
CA GLU A 667 -38.88 -29.19 -48.31
C GLU A 667 -38.88 -29.48 -49.82
N ASP A 668 -38.31 -28.59 -50.63
CA ASP A 668 -38.29 -28.66 -52.09
C ASP A 668 -36.95 -29.18 -52.65
N TYR A 669 -35.94 -29.38 -51.79
CA TYR A 669 -34.60 -29.78 -52.21
C TYR A 669 -34.43 -31.31 -52.20
N PRO A 670 -33.91 -31.93 -53.28
CA PRO A 670 -33.83 -33.38 -53.40
C PRO A 670 -32.65 -33.98 -52.60
N ILE A 671 -32.84 -34.16 -51.28
CA ILE A 671 -31.85 -34.80 -50.41
C ILE A 671 -32.00 -36.32 -50.52
N THR A 672 -31.02 -36.99 -51.14
CA THR A 672 -31.08 -38.42 -51.48
C THR A 672 -30.34 -39.34 -50.49
N SER A 673 -29.49 -38.79 -49.63
CA SER A 673 -28.58 -39.53 -48.73
C SER A 673 -28.44 -38.82 -47.38
N ASN A 674 -28.06 -39.59 -46.35
CA ASN A 674 -27.66 -39.05 -45.03
C ASN A 674 -26.29 -38.36 -45.06
N VAL A 675 -25.51 -38.54 -46.14
CA VAL A 675 -24.24 -37.86 -46.37
C VAL A 675 -24.48 -36.70 -47.33
N GLY A 676 -24.26 -35.48 -46.86
CA GLY A 676 -24.32 -34.27 -47.69
C GLY A 676 -22.93 -33.83 -48.16
N TYR A 677 -22.80 -33.41 -49.42
CA TYR A 677 -21.57 -32.86 -49.98
C TYR A 677 -21.72 -31.39 -50.35
N TYR A 678 -20.86 -30.55 -49.78
CA TYR A 678 -20.73 -29.14 -50.13
C TYR A 678 -19.33 -28.85 -50.67
N PRO A 679 -19.17 -28.51 -51.96
CA PRO A 679 -17.85 -28.28 -52.55
C PRO A 679 -17.17 -26.98 -52.10
N GLY A 680 -17.94 -26.02 -51.56
CA GLY A 680 -17.48 -24.67 -51.26
C GLY A 680 -18.13 -23.61 -52.15
N CYS A 681 -18.06 -22.35 -51.73
CA CYS A 681 -18.68 -21.24 -52.44
C CYS A 681 -17.91 -20.78 -53.68
N VAL A 682 -16.60 -21.03 -53.73
CA VAL A 682 -15.71 -20.56 -54.81
C VAL A 682 -15.95 -21.36 -56.10
N ASP A 683 -16.37 -22.61 -55.98
CA ASP A 683 -16.76 -23.51 -57.10
C ASP A 683 -17.81 -22.90 -58.04
N TYR A 684 -18.61 -21.97 -57.52
CA TYR A 684 -19.72 -21.31 -58.21
C TYR A 684 -19.44 -19.84 -58.58
N LEU A 685 -18.44 -19.21 -57.97
CA LEU A 685 -18.06 -17.81 -58.21
C LEU A 685 -17.07 -17.66 -59.38
N ASP A 686 -16.83 -18.75 -60.11
CA ASP A 686 -15.89 -18.90 -61.22
C ASP A 686 -16.13 -17.88 -62.36
N GLN A 687 -17.37 -17.39 -62.52
CA GLN A 687 -17.69 -16.41 -63.57
C GLN A 687 -17.21 -14.98 -63.28
N GLU A 688 -17.00 -14.59 -62.02
CA GLU A 688 -16.48 -13.25 -61.67
C GLU A 688 -15.06 -13.27 -61.11
N MET A 689 -14.51 -14.43 -60.73
CA MET A 689 -13.14 -14.58 -60.23
C MET A 689 -12.07 -14.69 -61.33
N VAL A 690 -12.35 -14.21 -62.56
CA VAL A 690 -11.36 -13.86 -63.59
C VAL A 690 -10.52 -12.63 -63.16
N PHE A 691 -10.34 -12.42 -61.86
CA PHE A 691 -9.48 -11.39 -61.28
C PHE A 691 -8.09 -11.94 -61.05
N SER A 692 -7.41 -12.24 -62.15
CA SER A 692 -5.98 -12.13 -62.20
C SER A 692 -5.65 -11.93 -63.67
N HIS A 693 -5.30 -10.70 -64.03
CA HIS A 693 -4.61 -10.35 -65.26
C HIS A 693 -3.22 -11.04 -65.38
N VAL A 694 -2.95 -12.00 -64.48
CA VAL A 694 -1.77 -12.84 -64.32
C VAL A 694 -2.11 -14.35 -64.35
N ASN A 695 -3.39 -14.76 -64.37
CA ASN A 695 -3.79 -16.16 -64.50
C ASN A 695 -3.92 -16.50 -65.98
N GLU A 696 -2.85 -17.06 -66.54
CA GLU A 696 -2.92 -17.78 -67.82
C GLU A 696 -3.52 -19.18 -67.56
N GLY A 697 -4.85 -19.31 -67.52
CA GLY A 697 -5.49 -20.60 -67.28
C GLY A 697 -6.96 -20.69 -67.65
N THR A 698 -7.41 -21.90 -68.01
CA THR A 698 -8.80 -22.29 -68.28
C THR A 698 -9.44 -22.93 -67.03
N MET A 699 -9.12 -22.40 -65.83
CA MET A 699 -9.55 -23.00 -64.57
C MET A 699 -11.08 -23.03 -64.51
N ASN A 700 -11.65 -24.24 -64.41
CA ASN A 700 -13.07 -24.48 -64.18
C ASN A 700 -13.18 -25.12 -62.81
N LEU A 701 -13.62 -24.37 -61.81
CA LEU A 701 -13.60 -24.88 -60.44
C LEU A 701 -14.56 -26.06 -60.27
N GLY A 702 -15.68 -26.07 -61.01
CA GLY A 702 -16.69 -27.14 -61.03
C GLY A 702 -16.17 -28.53 -61.42
N ASP A 703 -14.97 -28.62 -61.99
CA ASP A 703 -14.26 -29.88 -62.20
C ASP A 703 -13.97 -30.58 -60.87
N THR A 704 -13.78 -29.83 -59.78
CA THR A 704 -13.55 -30.37 -58.43
C THR A 704 -14.78 -31.09 -57.89
N THR A 705 -15.97 -30.50 -58.07
CA THR A 705 -17.24 -31.15 -57.73
C THR A 705 -17.45 -32.40 -58.58
N THR A 706 -17.21 -32.31 -59.88
CA THR A 706 -17.31 -33.45 -60.80
C THR A 706 -16.37 -34.59 -60.38
N ALA A 707 -15.12 -34.25 -60.01
CA ALA A 707 -14.14 -35.22 -59.53
C ALA A 707 -14.57 -35.87 -58.20
N ALA A 708 -15.09 -35.10 -57.25
CA ALA A 708 -15.59 -35.64 -55.99
C ALA A 708 -16.73 -36.64 -56.20
N PHE A 709 -17.72 -36.32 -57.04
CA PHE A 709 -18.81 -37.25 -57.38
C PHE A 709 -18.32 -38.46 -58.18
N THR A 710 -17.34 -38.29 -59.07
CA THR A 710 -16.71 -39.43 -59.75
C THR A 710 -16.08 -40.41 -58.74
N LEU A 711 -15.43 -39.90 -57.69
CA LEU A 711 -14.87 -40.73 -56.62
C LEU A 711 -15.98 -41.39 -55.77
N PHE A 712 -17.04 -40.66 -55.42
CA PHE A 712 -18.17 -41.22 -54.67
C PHE A 712 -18.91 -42.30 -55.46
N GLU A 713 -19.08 -42.12 -56.78
CA GLU A 713 -19.66 -43.10 -57.69
C GLU A 713 -18.79 -44.36 -57.81
N GLU A 714 -17.46 -44.21 -57.95
CA GLU A 714 -16.53 -45.35 -58.00
C GLU A 714 -16.52 -46.14 -56.68
N MET A 715 -16.75 -45.46 -55.54
CA MET A 715 -16.93 -46.09 -54.23
C MET A 715 -18.28 -46.79 -54.07
N GLY A 716 -19.26 -46.46 -54.92
CA GLY A 716 -20.65 -46.91 -54.75
C GLY A 716 -21.35 -46.29 -53.54
N THR A 717 -20.90 -45.12 -53.08
CA THR A 717 -21.49 -44.40 -51.93
C THR A 717 -22.45 -43.32 -52.43
N ASP A 718 -23.71 -43.37 -51.97
CA ASP A 718 -24.70 -42.33 -52.27
C ASP A 718 -24.45 -41.08 -51.43
N VAL A 719 -24.32 -39.92 -52.08
CA VAL A 719 -24.00 -38.64 -51.45
C VAL A 719 -24.92 -37.58 -52.03
N ALA A 720 -25.64 -36.87 -51.16
CA ALA A 720 -26.55 -35.81 -51.55
C ALA A 720 -25.76 -34.53 -51.85
N TYR A 721 -25.94 -33.95 -53.04
CA TYR A 721 -25.35 -32.67 -53.37
C TYR A 721 -26.07 -31.54 -52.63
N LEU A 722 -25.35 -30.74 -51.82
CA LEU A 722 -25.90 -29.61 -51.05
C LEU A 722 -25.38 -28.28 -51.62
N GLY A 723 -25.76 -27.94 -52.84
CA GLY A 723 -25.15 -26.85 -53.60
C GLY A 723 -25.45 -25.44 -53.15
N ARG A 724 -24.94 -24.46 -53.92
CA ARG A 724 -25.17 -23.02 -53.71
C ARG A 724 -26.61 -22.58 -53.97
N ASP A 725 -27.43 -23.42 -54.57
CA ASP A 725 -28.88 -23.26 -54.66
C ASP A 725 -29.60 -23.63 -53.34
N PHE A 726 -28.90 -24.25 -52.38
CA PHE A 726 -29.44 -24.67 -51.08
C PHE A 726 -28.69 -24.07 -49.88
N LEU A 727 -27.35 -24.10 -49.87
CA LEU A 727 -26.49 -23.54 -48.84
C LEU A 727 -25.82 -22.23 -49.29
N LYS A 728 -25.73 -21.28 -48.36
CA LYS A 728 -24.91 -20.07 -48.51
C LYS A 728 -23.43 -20.39 -48.32
N CYS A 729 -22.57 -19.44 -48.65
CA CYS A 729 -21.15 -19.50 -48.28
C CYS A 729 -20.96 -19.87 -46.81
N CYS A 730 -19.94 -20.67 -46.49
CA CYS A 730 -19.62 -21.07 -45.12
C CYS A 730 -19.25 -19.88 -44.20
N GLY A 731 -18.94 -18.71 -44.78
CA GLY A 731 -18.63 -17.48 -44.04
C GLY A 731 -17.18 -17.39 -43.57
N HIS A 732 -16.28 -18.27 -44.05
CA HIS A 732 -14.87 -18.26 -43.69
C HIS A 732 -14.24 -16.88 -43.84
N ASP A 733 -14.37 -16.27 -45.03
CA ASP A 733 -13.80 -14.97 -45.34
C ASP A 733 -14.35 -13.86 -44.45
N GLN A 734 -15.66 -13.84 -44.19
CA GLN A 734 -16.28 -12.84 -43.31
C GLN A 734 -15.66 -12.92 -41.92
N LYS A 735 -15.54 -14.14 -41.39
CA LYS A 735 -14.90 -14.37 -40.09
C LYS A 735 -13.42 -13.94 -40.11
N TRP A 736 -12.66 -14.37 -41.11
CA TRP A 736 -11.22 -14.08 -41.20
C TRP A 736 -10.92 -12.60 -41.40
N GLN A 737 -11.87 -11.85 -41.97
CA GLN A 737 -11.79 -10.41 -42.17
C GLN A 737 -12.34 -9.60 -40.97
N GLY A 738 -12.87 -10.26 -39.93
CA GLY A 738 -13.45 -9.61 -38.74
C GLY A 738 -14.87 -9.06 -38.94
N LEU A 739 -15.59 -9.51 -39.98
CA LEU A 739 -16.98 -9.15 -40.28
C LEU A 739 -17.95 -10.07 -39.55
N ASP A 740 -17.90 -10.03 -38.22
CA ASP A 740 -18.65 -10.96 -37.35
C ASP A 740 -20.16 -10.97 -37.65
N GLU A 741 -20.74 -9.81 -37.96
CA GLU A 741 -22.17 -9.73 -38.29
C GLU A 741 -22.51 -10.54 -39.55
N GLY A 742 -21.72 -10.42 -40.61
CA GLY A 742 -21.93 -11.15 -41.85
C GLY A 742 -21.73 -12.65 -41.66
N PHE A 743 -20.68 -13.03 -40.90
CA PHE A 743 -20.42 -14.44 -40.56
C PHE A 743 -21.58 -15.07 -39.80
N GLU A 744 -22.07 -14.42 -38.74
CA GLU A 744 -23.14 -14.98 -37.90
C GLU A 744 -24.46 -15.13 -38.67
N LYS A 745 -24.77 -14.21 -39.59
CA LYS A 745 -25.94 -14.33 -40.49
C LYS A 745 -25.80 -15.55 -41.42
N LEU A 746 -24.65 -15.72 -42.07
CA LEU A 746 -24.36 -16.87 -42.95
C LEU A 746 -24.40 -18.20 -42.18
N LYS A 747 -23.76 -18.25 -41.01
CA LYS A 747 -23.76 -19.39 -40.10
C LYS A 747 -25.17 -19.77 -39.69
N ALA A 748 -25.98 -18.82 -39.21
CA ALA A 748 -27.33 -19.08 -38.75
C ALA A 748 -28.22 -19.66 -39.86
N TYR A 749 -28.08 -19.16 -41.10
CA TYR A 749 -28.79 -19.70 -42.26
C TYR A 749 -28.38 -21.15 -42.55
N ASN A 750 -27.08 -21.39 -42.72
CA ASN A 750 -26.56 -22.69 -43.11
C ASN A 750 -26.80 -23.75 -42.03
N GLN A 751 -26.62 -23.41 -40.76
CA GLN A 751 -26.86 -24.32 -39.65
C GLN A 751 -28.32 -24.74 -39.57
N ARG A 752 -29.26 -23.81 -39.82
CA ARG A 752 -30.69 -24.14 -39.94
C ARG A 752 -30.93 -25.13 -41.09
N LYS A 753 -30.39 -24.87 -42.28
CA LYS A 753 -30.55 -25.74 -43.46
C LYS A 753 -29.96 -27.13 -43.28
N ILE A 754 -28.77 -27.23 -42.69
CA ILE A 754 -28.09 -28.50 -42.42
C ILE A 754 -28.88 -29.32 -41.38
N ASN A 755 -29.41 -28.69 -40.33
CA ASN A 755 -30.20 -29.39 -39.34
C ASN A 755 -31.56 -29.85 -39.91
N GLU A 756 -32.19 -29.03 -40.74
CA GLU A 756 -33.45 -29.37 -41.42
C GLU A 756 -33.28 -30.44 -42.49
N SER A 757 -32.10 -30.57 -43.11
CA SER A 757 -31.85 -31.58 -44.16
C SER A 757 -31.79 -33.00 -43.61
N GLY A 758 -31.53 -33.17 -42.31
CA GLY A 758 -31.49 -34.46 -41.63
C GLY A 758 -30.25 -35.32 -41.95
N ILE A 759 -29.21 -34.72 -42.57
CA ILE A 759 -27.92 -35.39 -42.79
C ILE A 759 -27.21 -35.65 -41.44
N ASP A 760 -26.47 -36.75 -41.35
CA ASP A 760 -25.61 -37.05 -40.20
C ASP A 760 -24.13 -36.77 -40.47
N THR A 761 -23.76 -36.59 -41.74
CA THR A 761 -22.39 -36.35 -42.19
C THR A 761 -22.36 -35.26 -43.25
N LEU A 762 -21.55 -34.22 -43.04
CA LEU A 762 -21.28 -33.15 -44.00
C LEU A 762 -19.85 -33.28 -44.52
N VAL A 763 -19.71 -33.57 -45.81
CA VAL A 763 -18.43 -33.71 -46.51
C VAL A 763 -18.14 -32.45 -47.31
N SER A 764 -16.91 -31.94 -47.25
CA SER A 764 -16.48 -30.80 -48.06
C SER A 764 -15.08 -30.99 -48.64
N SER A 765 -14.90 -30.62 -49.91
CA SER A 765 -13.59 -30.54 -50.57
C SER A 765 -12.88 -29.20 -50.33
N CYS A 766 -13.61 -28.19 -49.83
CA CYS A 766 -13.02 -26.91 -49.48
C CYS A 766 -12.46 -26.99 -48.05
N ALA A 767 -11.14 -26.85 -47.92
CA ALA A 767 -10.45 -26.90 -46.63
C ALA A 767 -10.95 -25.82 -45.65
N GLU A 768 -11.28 -24.63 -46.16
CA GLU A 768 -11.84 -23.53 -45.38
C GLU A 768 -13.26 -23.82 -44.90
N CYS A 769 -14.09 -24.44 -45.76
CA CYS A 769 -15.43 -24.90 -45.38
C CYS A 769 -15.34 -25.98 -44.31
N PHE A 770 -14.52 -27.02 -44.51
CA PHE A 770 -14.29 -28.07 -43.51
C PHE A 770 -13.89 -27.46 -42.15
N ARG A 771 -12.87 -26.61 -42.13
CA ARG A 771 -12.38 -25.98 -40.90
C ARG A 771 -13.44 -25.09 -40.24
N THR A 772 -14.20 -24.33 -41.02
CA THR A 772 -15.21 -23.40 -40.50
C THR A 772 -16.43 -24.16 -39.96
N PHE A 773 -16.98 -25.14 -40.71
CA PHE A 773 -18.07 -25.99 -40.23
C PHE A 773 -17.66 -26.84 -39.02
N ALA A 774 -16.43 -27.38 -38.99
CA ALA A 774 -15.98 -28.23 -37.89
C ALA A 774 -15.65 -27.45 -36.60
N ARG A 775 -15.22 -26.19 -36.70
CA ARG A 775 -14.74 -25.42 -35.53
C ARG A 775 -15.63 -24.25 -35.11
N ASP A 776 -16.31 -23.61 -36.05
CA ASP A 776 -17.02 -22.36 -35.79
C ASP A 776 -18.55 -22.52 -35.83
N TYR A 777 -19.05 -23.61 -36.41
CA TYR A 777 -20.47 -23.96 -36.41
C TYR A 777 -20.80 -24.88 -35.23
N GLU A 778 -22.04 -24.78 -34.73
CA GLU A 778 -22.53 -25.55 -33.59
C GLU A 778 -23.35 -26.75 -34.08
N LEU A 779 -22.70 -27.67 -34.81
CA LEU A 779 -23.31 -28.85 -35.42
C LEU A 779 -23.16 -30.09 -34.51
N GLU A 780 -23.92 -30.14 -33.42
CA GLU A 780 -23.76 -31.18 -32.37
C GLU A 780 -24.00 -32.63 -32.88
N ASP A 781 -24.92 -32.80 -33.83
CA ASP A 781 -25.35 -34.12 -34.34
C ASP A 781 -24.84 -34.43 -35.77
N VAL A 782 -24.01 -33.56 -36.37
CA VAL A 782 -23.53 -33.73 -37.75
C VAL A 782 -22.02 -33.83 -37.78
N LYS A 783 -21.52 -34.97 -38.28
CA LYS A 783 -20.09 -35.21 -38.45
C LYS A 783 -19.57 -34.44 -39.66
N VAL A 784 -18.68 -33.48 -39.43
CA VAL A 784 -18.02 -32.71 -40.51
C VAL A 784 -16.73 -33.42 -40.92
N MET A 785 -16.55 -33.67 -42.21
CA MET A 785 -15.36 -34.36 -42.76
C MET A 785 -14.83 -33.65 -44.00
N HIS A 786 -13.50 -33.64 -44.17
CA HIS A 786 -12.92 -33.29 -45.45
C HIS A 786 -13.07 -34.47 -46.43
N THR A 787 -13.19 -34.21 -47.74
CA THR A 787 -13.35 -35.28 -48.75
C THR A 787 -12.27 -36.36 -48.61
N THR A 788 -11.01 -36.00 -48.39
CA THR A 788 -9.93 -36.99 -48.21
C THR A 788 -10.10 -37.84 -46.95
N GLU A 789 -10.57 -37.26 -45.84
CA GLU A 789 -10.84 -38.01 -44.61
C GLU A 789 -12.01 -38.98 -44.82
N PHE A 790 -13.04 -38.53 -45.52
CA PHE A 790 -14.19 -39.35 -45.86
C PHE A 790 -13.79 -40.53 -46.76
N LEU A 791 -12.99 -40.30 -47.82
CA LEU A 791 -12.48 -41.35 -48.70
C LEU A 791 -11.70 -42.42 -47.92
N ILE A 792 -10.79 -42.01 -47.03
CA ILE A 792 -9.99 -42.93 -46.21
C ILE A 792 -10.87 -43.71 -45.24
N GLU A 793 -11.81 -43.04 -44.56
CA GLU A 793 -12.70 -43.69 -43.60
C GLU A 793 -13.62 -44.71 -44.27
N GLN A 794 -14.08 -44.43 -45.49
CA GLN A 794 -14.86 -45.37 -46.29
C GLN A 794 -14.00 -46.46 -46.96
N GLY A 795 -12.68 -46.46 -46.75
CA GLY A 795 -11.78 -47.50 -47.24
C GLY A 795 -11.42 -47.41 -48.72
N PHE A 796 -11.47 -46.22 -49.32
CA PHE A 796 -11.07 -46.01 -50.71
C PHE A 796 -9.58 -46.28 -50.93
N ASP A 797 -9.25 -47.05 -51.97
CA ASP A 797 -7.85 -47.31 -52.34
C ASP A 797 -7.26 -46.10 -53.06
N MET A 798 -6.42 -45.35 -52.34
CA MET A 798 -5.74 -44.16 -52.86
C MET A 798 -4.66 -44.48 -53.92
N ASN A 799 -4.44 -45.75 -54.24
CA ASN A 799 -3.44 -46.21 -55.22
C ASN A 799 -3.94 -46.05 -56.67
N LEU A 800 -4.27 -44.81 -57.03
CA LEU A 800 -4.80 -44.43 -58.34
C LEU A 800 -3.70 -44.48 -59.40
N LYS A 801 -4.05 -44.95 -60.61
CA LYS A 801 -3.18 -44.82 -61.78
C LYS A 801 -3.14 -43.34 -62.20
N SER A 802 -1.98 -42.71 -62.11
CA SER A 802 -1.74 -41.39 -62.70
C SER A 802 -1.09 -41.54 -64.08
N ASP A 803 -1.41 -40.62 -65.00
CA ASP A 803 -0.58 -40.41 -66.18
C ASP A 803 0.78 -39.81 -65.75
N ASP A 804 1.82 -39.99 -66.57
CA ASP A 804 3.14 -39.37 -66.35
C ASP A 804 3.05 -37.83 -66.52
N THR A 805 2.53 -37.17 -65.49
CA THR A 805 2.34 -35.72 -65.43
C THR A 805 3.28 -35.13 -64.39
N THR A 806 4.04 -34.11 -64.76
CA THR A 806 4.82 -33.32 -63.80
C THR A 806 3.86 -32.46 -62.99
N VAL A 807 3.78 -32.73 -61.69
CA VAL A 807 2.97 -31.94 -60.74
C VAL A 807 3.88 -31.20 -59.76
N THR A 808 3.52 -29.98 -59.41
CA THR A 808 4.15 -29.23 -58.32
C THR A 808 3.19 -29.20 -57.15
N TYR A 809 3.60 -29.76 -56.01
CA TYR A 809 2.84 -29.65 -54.76
C TYR A 809 3.24 -28.36 -54.05
N HIS A 810 2.26 -27.55 -53.68
CA HIS A 810 2.45 -26.45 -52.74
C HIS A 810 2.14 -27.00 -51.34
N ASP A 811 3.12 -26.95 -50.43
CA ASP A 811 2.87 -27.17 -49.01
C ASP A 811 2.31 -25.86 -48.43
N PRO A 812 1.05 -25.83 -47.95
CA PRO A 812 0.44 -24.61 -47.41
C PRO A 812 0.98 -24.21 -46.04
N CYS A 813 1.98 -24.93 -45.49
CA CYS A 813 2.60 -24.64 -44.19
C CYS A 813 4.07 -24.22 -44.30
#